data_AF-A0A6N7LXE4-F1
#
_entry.id   AF-A0A6N7LXE4-F1
#
_cell.length_a   1.000
_cell.length_b   1.000
_cell.length_c   1.000
_cell.angle_alpha   90.00
_cell.angle_beta   90.00
_cell.angle_gamma   90.00
#
_symmetry.space_group_name_H-M   'P 1'
#
loop_
_entity.id
_entity.type
_entity.pdbx_description
1 polymer ?
#
loop_
_entity_poly.entity_id
_entity_poly.type
_entity_poly.pdbx_seq_one_letter_code
_entity_poly.pdbx_strand_id
1 'polypeptide(L)'
;MRVLFALTALSIALVGCNGGEDFSGATVRGCPAGAGCTPTSRGEVLVELVGPRVVNLGYKCGGTSVVFFTQETETTSVTTNGESVTVPAYHALCPSSSQSIEFFVGSGLFEGNFASLGTILFPKQEALEKYTVTLADLENSPWRESSDLPQTRNIAALISGLDTDAMTPDVVTIPDEAHDLVDDQPGLVKPLNTAVYDNFRNDWSVGDAGDDTFFEVLSSQVAVAGLNPDGDIPLALVKGANRYTSAGNYSFRSCLFITCQDDNPNSAAENDIVSVNLPGRLSNDASLGEPPLILPNGKVMGLGFAARASSAADGRQELVAFGPDSRLNDLLQLENATIVSIEPGSADTDLTVQGRFLNKLIYNNFQPENSVGTTDIEVNYPDIAALLADEDKGALDGELLSDAVVDLPLSGEIEAAPQPDPNQVAIQNLADNGPYTLRLMRACLGANEPTPAECSDIPNPDLEAAADGSGNYFPEINSNTTTQEQPKGDYYSGDASPSSTDICLQVISDPGQPDNGIVMAGDFEGNCPNALGVDGWAVGFVSRTFMNDAGTEANSANLSLFIAPDATAPKTTSHFGVTVLGRVDMQDACRPMFRLSDANFDDGLRAAWIDGFYPYVLEKELIAALPDKADGSDNTYLDLDEADQELLIVLGKLAFGKGGAVQFFAGLPGGGCDPLAPAP
;
A
#
# COMPACT_ATOMS: atom_id res chain seq x y z
N MET A 1 -55.09 -11.03 -52.43
CA MET A 1 -55.78 -10.38 -51.29
C MET A 1 -56.36 -11.44 -50.36
N ARG A 2 -55.53 -12.05 -49.51
CA ARG A 2 -55.91 -13.06 -48.50
C ARG A 2 -54.82 -13.18 -47.41
N VAL A 3 -54.42 -12.08 -46.75
CA VAL A 3 -53.49 -12.14 -45.59
C VAL A 3 -53.73 -11.00 -44.58
N LEU A 4 -54.96 -10.50 -44.41
CA LEU A 4 -55.21 -9.41 -43.42
C LEU A 4 -56.35 -9.67 -42.42
N PHE A 5 -56.87 -10.89 -42.34
CA PHE A 5 -57.97 -11.24 -41.42
C PHE A 5 -57.65 -12.32 -40.38
N ALA A 6 -56.41 -12.80 -40.29
CA ALA A 6 -56.01 -13.82 -39.30
C ALA A 6 -55.35 -13.24 -38.03
N LEU A 7 -54.91 -11.98 -38.04
CA LEU A 7 -54.17 -11.36 -36.92
C LEU A 7 -55.03 -10.57 -35.92
N THR A 8 -56.32 -10.37 -36.21
CA THR A 8 -57.26 -9.71 -35.30
C THR A 8 -58.10 -10.68 -34.46
N ALA A 9 -58.03 -11.98 -34.71
CA ALA A 9 -58.77 -12.99 -33.93
C ALA A 9 -57.95 -13.62 -32.79
N LEU A 10 -56.61 -13.54 -32.82
CA LEU A 10 -55.77 -14.08 -31.74
C LEU A 10 -55.55 -13.06 -30.59
N SER A 11 -55.72 -11.77 -30.86
CA SER A 11 -55.60 -10.67 -29.89
C SER A 11 -56.84 -10.47 -29.02
N ILE A 12 -57.94 -11.18 -29.29
CA ILE A 12 -59.16 -11.16 -28.45
C ILE A 12 -59.26 -12.43 -27.57
N ALA A 13 -58.41 -13.43 -27.78
CA ALA A 13 -58.37 -14.65 -26.95
C ALA A 13 -57.45 -14.54 -25.71
N LEU A 14 -56.68 -13.47 -25.56
CA LEU A 14 -55.83 -13.21 -24.38
C LEU A 14 -56.44 -12.17 -23.41
N VAL A 15 -57.61 -11.60 -23.72
CA VAL A 15 -58.37 -10.71 -22.81
C VAL A 15 -59.53 -11.48 -22.15
N GLY A 16 -59.43 -12.80 -22.10
CA GLY A 16 -60.48 -13.72 -21.66
C GLY A 16 -60.05 -14.70 -20.57
N CYS A 17 -59.15 -14.30 -19.66
CA CYS A 17 -58.95 -14.98 -18.38
C CYS A 17 -58.76 -13.92 -17.29
N ASN A 18 -59.83 -13.21 -16.96
CA ASN A 18 -59.96 -12.60 -15.64
C ASN A 18 -60.56 -13.67 -14.73
N GLY A 19 -59.70 -14.33 -13.96
CA GLY A 19 -60.05 -15.43 -13.09
C GLY A 19 -59.04 -15.55 -11.95
N GLY A 20 -58.96 -14.50 -11.11
CA GLY A 20 -58.80 -14.62 -9.67
C GLY A 20 -57.71 -15.54 -9.10
N GLU A 21 -56.56 -15.67 -9.75
CA GLU A 21 -55.39 -16.31 -9.15
C GLU A 21 -54.37 -15.22 -8.82
N ASP A 22 -54.27 -14.96 -7.52
CA ASP A 22 -53.31 -14.08 -6.89
C ASP A 22 -51.90 -14.64 -7.06
N PHE A 23 -51.13 -14.09 -8.00
CA PHE A 23 -49.70 -14.40 -8.15
C PHE A 23 -48.82 -13.55 -7.22
N SER A 24 -49.37 -12.74 -6.30
CA SER A 24 -48.55 -12.05 -5.29
C SER A 24 -47.91 -13.02 -4.27
N GLY A 25 -48.32 -14.29 -4.28
CA GLY A 25 -47.71 -15.39 -3.51
C GLY A 25 -46.98 -16.46 -4.34
N ALA A 26 -46.83 -16.29 -5.66
CA ALA A 26 -46.15 -17.25 -6.52
C ALA A 26 -44.87 -16.65 -7.11
N THR A 27 -43.81 -16.65 -6.31
CA THR A 27 -42.43 -16.35 -6.74
C THR A 27 -41.92 -17.51 -7.59
N VAL A 28 -41.99 -17.33 -8.92
CA VAL A 28 -41.45 -18.30 -9.88
C VAL A 28 -39.91 -18.23 -9.82
N ARG A 29 -39.25 -19.33 -9.43
CA ARG A 29 -37.80 -19.55 -9.66
C ARG A 29 -37.58 -19.58 -11.19
N GLY A 30 -37.19 -18.46 -11.78
CA GLY A 30 -36.86 -18.42 -13.20
C GLY A 30 -36.58 -17.01 -13.74
N CYS A 31 -35.48 -16.89 -14.48
CA CYS A 31 -35.13 -15.68 -15.21
C CYS A 31 -36.24 -15.29 -16.20
N PRO A 32 -36.46 -13.99 -16.47
CA PRO A 32 -37.41 -13.56 -17.49
C PRO A 32 -37.11 -14.26 -18.82
N ALA A 33 -38.14 -14.86 -19.43
CA ALA A 33 -37.99 -15.60 -20.68
C ALA A 33 -37.33 -14.73 -21.77
N GLY A 34 -36.08 -15.07 -22.13
CA GLY A 34 -35.29 -14.38 -23.16
C GLY A 34 -34.01 -13.70 -22.67
N ALA A 35 -33.79 -13.57 -21.35
CA ALA A 35 -32.51 -13.12 -20.78
C ALA A 35 -31.62 -14.31 -20.40
N GLY A 36 -30.31 -14.21 -20.63
CA GLY A 36 -29.35 -15.20 -20.11
C GLY A 36 -29.42 -15.24 -18.59
N CYS A 37 -29.50 -16.45 -18.01
CA CYS A 37 -29.57 -16.66 -16.56
C CYS A 37 -28.23 -16.52 -15.84
N THR A 38 -27.19 -16.11 -16.55
CA THR A 38 -25.89 -15.77 -15.97
C THR A 38 -25.86 -14.26 -15.76
N PRO A 39 -26.10 -13.76 -14.54
CA PRO A 39 -25.88 -12.36 -14.25
C PRO A 39 -24.38 -12.06 -14.44
N THR A 40 -24.06 -11.28 -15.48
CA THR A 40 -22.71 -10.73 -15.65
C THR A 40 -22.60 -9.48 -14.80
N SER A 41 -21.69 -9.46 -13.82
CA SER A 41 -21.38 -8.24 -13.07
C SER A 41 -20.91 -7.16 -14.03
N ARG A 42 -21.36 -5.92 -13.88
CA ARG A 42 -20.93 -4.79 -14.71
C ARG A 42 -20.50 -3.66 -13.82
N GLY A 43 -19.41 -2.98 -14.17
CA GLY A 43 -18.93 -1.85 -13.40
C GLY A 43 -17.46 -1.53 -13.60
N GLU A 44 -16.96 -0.67 -12.73
CA GLU A 44 -15.63 -0.09 -12.78
C GLU A 44 -14.87 -0.26 -11.47
N VAL A 45 -15.58 -0.52 -10.36
CA VAL A 45 -15.02 -0.59 -9.02
C VAL A 45 -14.75 -2.04 -8.66
N LEU A 46 -13.46 -2.38 -8.57
CA LEU A 46 -12.98 -3.67 -8.12
C LEU A 46 -12.83 -3.67 -6.59
N VAL A 47 -13.31 -4.72 -5.94
CA VAL A 47 -13.15 -4.90 -4.48
C VAL A 47 -12.62 -6.28 -4.19
N GLU A 48 -11.53 -6.35 -3.43
CA GLU A 48 -10.89 -7.58 -3.00
C GLU A 48 -10.98 -7.69 -1.48
N LEU A 49 -11.58 -8.77 -0.99
CA LEU A 49 -11.51 -9.15 0.42
C LEU A 49 -10.24 -9.97 0.63
N VAL A 50 -9.29 -9.42 1.39
CA VAL A 50 -8.00 -10.06 1.70
C VAL A 50 -7.94 -10.57 3.14
N GLY A 51 -7.01 -11.50 3.38
CA GLY A 51 -7.06 -12.46 4.49
C GLY A 51 -7.40 -13.81 3.88
N PRO A 52 -8.63 -14.32 4.03
CA PRO A 52 -9.07 -15.43 3.21
C PRO A 52 -9.35 -14.94 1.79
N ARG A 53 -8.66 -15.48 0.78
CA ARG A 53 -9.10 -15.32 -0.62
C ARG A 53 -10.25 -16.29 -0.84
N VAL A 54 -11.44 -15.79 -1.13
CA VAL A 54 -12.66 -16.62 -1.12
C VAL A 54 -13.21 -16.77 -2.54
N VAL A 55 -13.38 -18.03 -2.97
CA VAL A 55 -14.16 -18.41 -4.16
C VAL A 55 -15.61 -18.58 -3.76
N ASN A 56 -16.52 -18.18 -4.65
CA ASN A 56 -17.96 -18.28 -4.44
C ASN A 56 -18.44 -17.46 -3.22
N LEU A 57 -17.81 -16.31 -2.96
CA LEU A 57 -18.31 -15.39 -1.95
C LEU A 57 -19.42 -14.53 -2.56
N GLY A 58 -20.61 -14.58 -1.97
CA GLY A 58 -21.76 -13.79 -2.39
C GLY A 58 -21.52 -12.29 -2.12
N TYR A 59 -21.86 -11.46 -3.10
CA TYR A 59 -21.81 -10.01 -2.93
C TYR A 59 -22.94 -9.28 -3.66
N LYS A 60 -23.30 -8.11 -3.14
CA LYS A 60 -24.32 -7.21 -3.70
C LYS A 60 -23.87 -5.76 -3.61
N CYS A 61 -23.84 -5.08 -4.75
CA CYS A 61 -23.49 -3.66 -4.81
C CYS A 61 -24.70 -2.79 -4.45
N GLY A 62 -24.47 -1.74 -3.67
CA GLY A 62 -25.47 -0.75 -3.30
C GLY A 62 -26.17 -0.16 -4.53
N GLY A 63 -27.50 -0.05 -4.48
CA GLY A 63 -28.32 0.40 -5.60
C GLY A 63 -28.62 -0.67 -6.67
N THR A 64 -28.14 -1.91 -6.50
CA THR A 64 -28.46 -3.03 -7.38
C THR A 64 -29.32 -4.08 -6.68
N SER A 65 -30.13 -4.82 -7.45
CA SER A 65 -30.93 -5.95 -6.97
C SER A 65 -30.38 -7.31 -7.40
N VAL A 66 -29.18 -7.33 -8.00
CA VAL A 66 -28.55 -8.52 -8.56
C VAL A 66 -27.45 -8.98 -7.62
N VAL A 67 -27.38 -10.28 -7.43
CA VAL A 67 -26.36 -10.95 -6.61
C VAL A 67 -25.33 -11.59 -7.54
N PHE A 68 -24.07 -11.50 -7.12
CA PHE A 68 -22.92 -12.05 -7.83
C PHE A 68 -22.03 -12.82 -6.86
N PHE A 69 -21.09 -13.58 -7.41
CA PHE A 69 -20.16 -14.41 -6.64
C PHE A 69 -18.74 -14.22 -7.18
N THR A 70 -17.76 -14.16 -6.27
CA THR A 70 -16.33 -14.13 -6.62
C THR A 70 -15.92 -15.42 -7.33
N GLN A 71 -14.90 -15.32 -8.19
CA GLN A 71 -14.43 -16.42 -9.04
C GLN A 71 -12.96 -16.75 -8.78
N GLU A 72 -12.57 -18.01 -8.94
CA GLU A 72 -11.18 -18.46 -8.77
C GLU A 72 -10.25 -18.00 -9.90
N THR A 73 -10.81 -17.74 -11.07
CA THR A 73 -10.04 -17.34 -12.27
C THR A 73 -10.37 -15.92 -12.68
N GLU A 74 -9.38 -15.25 -13.29
CA GLU A 74 -9.61 -13.98 -13.98
C GLU A 74 -10.71 -14.14 -15.04
N THR A 75 -11.60 -13.14 -15.10
CA THR A 75 -12.68 -13.09 -16.09
C THR A 75 -12.72 -11.73 -16.77
N THR A 76 -13.28 -11.69 -17.98
CA THR A 76 -13.55 -10.43 -18.68
C THR A 76 -15.01 -10.08 -18.51
N SER A 77 -15.29 -8.85 -18.07
CA SER A 77 -16.62 -8.28 -18.03
C SER A 77 -16.67 -6.93 -18.76
N VAL A 78 -17.72 -6.14 -18.52
CA VAL A 78 -17.91 -4.82 -19.12
C VAL A 78 -18.18 -3.73 -18.08
N THR A 79 -17.67 -2.53 -18.36
CA THR A 79 -18.00 -1.31 -17.61
C THR A 79 -19.45 -0.91 -17.84
N THR A 80 -19.94 0.05 -17.07
CA THR A 80 -21.28 0.65 -17.22
C THR A 80 -21.46 1.28 -18.60
N ASN A 81 -20.37 1.75 -19.20
CA ASN A 81 -20.32 2.32 -20.56
C ASN A 81 -20.11 1.27 -21.66
N GLY A 82 -19.93 0.00 -21.32
CA GLY A 82 -19.77 -1.11 -22.27
C GLY A 82 -18.34 -1.37 -22.75
N GLU A 83 -17.33 -0.80 -22.08
CA GLU A 83 -15.92 -1.09 -22.34
C GLU A 83 -15.50 -2.39 -21.65
N SER A 84 -14.49 -3.08 -22.16
CA SER A 84 -14.00 -4.33 -21.56
C SER A 84 -13.25 -4.03 -20.26
N VAL A 85 -13.57 -4.76 -19.19
CA VAL A 85 -12.83 -4.71 -17.91
C VAL A 85 -12.37 -6.10 -17.51
N THR A 86 -11.13 -6.22 -17.08
CA THR A 86 -10.59 -7.46 -16.52
C THR A 86 -10.91 -7.49 -15.03
N VAL A 87 -11.60 -8.54 -14.60
CA VAL A 87 -11.89 -8.83 -13.19
C VAL A 87 -10.91 -9.91 -12.74
N PRO A 88 -9.91 -9.57 -11.91
CA PRO A 88 -8.98 -10.56 -11.39
C PRO A 88 -9.71 -11.60 -10.53
N ALA A 89 -9.06 -12.75 -10.31
CA ALA A 89 -9.55 -13.77 -9.39
C ALA A 89 -9.87 -13.16 -8.00
N TYR A 90 -10.91 -13.68 -7.34
CA TYR A 90 -11.38 -13.29 -6.01
C TYR A 90 -11.92 -11.86 -5.88
N HIS A 91 -11.99 -11.10 -6.97
CA HIS A 91 -12.51 -9.74 -6.93
C HIS A 91 -14.02 -9.69 -7.19
N ALA A 92 -14.69 -8.80 -6.46
CA ALA A 92 -16.03 -8.33 -6.79
C ALA A 92 -15.92 -7.13 -7.74
N LEU A 93 -16.94 -6.97 -8.60
CA LEU A 93 -17.07 -5.83 -9.51
C LEU A 93 -18.38 -5.10 -9.25
N CYS A 94 -18.30 -3.80 -8.94
CA CYS A 94 -19.43 -2.91 -8.73
C CYS A 94 -19.47 -1.74 -9.72
N PRO A 95 -20.67 -1.26 -10.09
CA PRO A 95 -20.81 0.01 -10.82
C PRO A 95 -20.21 1.17 -10.03
N SER A 96 -19.60 2.13 -10.73
CA SER A 96 -19.12 3.41 -10.17
C SER A 96 -20.18 4.22 -9.44
N SER A 97 -21.46 4.02 -9.75
CA SER A 97 -22.57 4.66 -9.04
C SER A 97 -22.94 4.00 -7.71
N SER A 98 -22.41 2.81 -7.42
CA SER A 98 -22.67 2.13 -6.16
C SER A 98 -21.94 2.86 -5.02
N GLN A 99 -22.63 3.01 -3.89
CA GLN A 99 -22.08 3.65 -2.68
C GLN A 99 -21.67 2.64 -1.62
N SER A 100 -21.85 1.34 -1.90
CA SER A 100 -21.48 0.27 -0.99
C SER A 100 -21.39 -1.07 -1.69
N ILE A 101 -20.81 -2.06 -1.01
CA ILE A 101 -20.87 -3.47 -1.33
C ILE A 101 -21.10 -4.26 -0.05
N GLU A 102 -22.08 -5.17 -0.06
CA GLU A 102 -22.34 -6.11 1.03
C GLU A 102 -21.82 -7.49 0.63
N PHE A 103 -21.07 -8.14 1.52
CA PHE A 103 -20.61 -9.52 1.37
C PHE A 103 -21.43 -10.47 2.25
N PHE A 104 -21.74 -11.66 1.75
CA PHE A 104 -22.60 -12.62 2.44
C PHE A 104 -22.43 -14.07 1.99
N VAL A 105 -22.99 -14.99 2.78
CA VAL A 105 -23.24 -16.39 2.40
C VAL A 105 -24.76 -16.58 2.27
N GLY A 106 -25.24 -16.96 1.09
CA GLY A 106 -26.65 -17.21 0.80
C GLY A 106 -27.05 -16.76 -0.59
N SER A 107 -28.35 -16.74 -0.89
CA SER A 107 -28.84 -16.35 -2.22
C SER A 107 -28.87 -14.84 -2.41
N GLY A 108 -29.09 -14.05 -1.32
CA GLY A 108 -29.20 -12.59 -1.35
C GLY A 108 -30.35 -12.03 -2.20
N LEU A 109 -31.17 -12.90 -2.79
CA LEU A 109 -32.30 -12.55 -3.66
C LEU A 109 -33.56 -12.16 -2.87
N PHE A 110 -33.67 -12.64 -1.62
CA PHE A 110 -34.78 -12.37 -0.71
C PHE A 110 -34.27 -11.81 0.62
N GLU A 111 -35.01 -10.87 1.20
CA GLU A 111 -34.69 -10.28 2.50
C GLU A 111 -34.70 -11.38 3.58
N GLY A 112 -33.57 -11.53 4.29
CA GLY A 112 -33.40 -12.54 5.35
C GLY A 112 -32.83 -13.89 4.90
N ASN A 113 -32.63 -14.14 3.60
CA ASN A 113 -32.07 -15.40 3.06
C ASN A 113 -30.56 -15.33 2.81
N PHE A 114 -29.82 -14.67 3.71
CA PHE A 114 -28.36 -14.62 3.67
C PHE A 114 -27.78 -14.31 5.06
N ALA A 115 -26.58 -14.80 5.32
CA ALA A 115 -25.75 -14.37 6.45
C ALA A 115 -24.85 -13.23 5.99
N SER A 116 -25.18 -12.00 6.37
CA SER A 116 -24.35 -10.82 6.07
C SER A 116 -23.03 -10.89 6.83
N LEU A 117 -21.91 -10.77 6.11
CA LEU A 117 -20.58 -10.64 6.71
C LEU A 117 -20.25 -9.17 7.03
N GLY A 118 -21.01 -8.24 6.45
CA GLY A 118 -20.85 -6.80 6.62
C GLY A 118 -20.78 -6.06 5.29
N THR A 119 -20.61 -4.76 5.37
CA THR A 119 -20.73 -3.85 4.23
C THR A 119 -19.54 -2.89 4.20
N ILE A 120 -18.96 -2.70 3.01
CA ILE A 120 -18.03 -1.60 2.75
C ILE A 120 -18.81 -0.44 2.14
N LEU A 121 -18.58 0.77 2.65
CA LEU A 121 -19.06 2.03 2.08
C LEU A 121 -18.00 2.63 1.16
N PHE A 122 -18.43 3.13 0.01
CA PHE A 122 -17.58 3.88 -0.91
C PHE A 122 -17.83 5.38 -0.78
N PRO A 123 -16.78 6.22 -0.93
CA PRO A 123 -16.93 7.67 -0.98
C PRO A 123 -17.76 8.07 -2.21
N LYS A 124 -18.63 9.07 -2.05
CA LYS A 124 -19.56 9.48 -3.11
C LYS A 124 -18.92 10.18 -4.31
N GLN A 125 -17.82 10.91 -4.12
CA GLN A 125 -17.17 11.66 -5.20
C GLN A 125 -15.79 11.11 -5.55
N GLU A 126 -15.05 10.62 -4.55
CA GLU A 126 -13.68 10.12 -4.71
C GLU A 126 -13.63 8.59 -4.70
N ALA A 127 -14.61 7.96 -5.38
CA ALA A 127 -14.64 6.51 -5.53
C ALA A 127 -13.42 6.04 -6.33
N LEU A 128 -12.72 5.06 -5.78
CA LEU A 128 -11.55 4.45 -6.40
C LEU A 128 -11.96 3.36 -7.36
N GLU A 129 -11.09 3.09 -8.34
CA GLU A 129 -11.25 1.95 -9.25
C GLU A 129 -10.97 0.62 -8.54
N LYS A 130 -10.14 0.60 -7.48
CA LYS A 130 -9.82 -0.61 -6.72
C LYS A 130 -9.75 -0.40 -5.20
N TYR A 131 -10.49 -1.23 -4.46
CA TYR A 131 -10.44 -1.36 -3.01
C TYR A 131 -9.87 -2.72 -2.61
N THR A 132 -9.02 -2.70 -1.59
CA THR A 132 -8.49 -3.90 -0.93
C THR A 132 -8.87 -3.77 0.54
N VAL A 133 -9.71 -4.68 1.03
CA VAL A 133 -10.35 -4.59 2.35
C VAL A 133 -10.17 -5.90 3.11
N THR A 134 -10.21 -5.87 4.43
CA THR A 134 -10.17 -7.06 5.29
C THR A 134 -11.50 -7.25 6.01
N LEU A 135 -11.64 -8.37 6.75
CA LEU A 135 -12.82 -8.59 7.58
C LEU A 135 -13.03 -7.51 8.65
N ALA A 136 -11.95 -6.86 9.09
CA ALA A 136 -12.01 -5.78 10.06
C ALA A 136 -12.63 -4.48 9.50
N ASP A 137 -12.65 -4.32 8.17
CA ASP A 137 -13.27 -3.17 7.49
C ASP A 137 -14.79 -3.32 7.33
N LEU A 138 -15.32 -4.55 7.50
CA LEU A 138 -16.73 -4.87 7.22
C LEU A 138 -17.68 -4.53 8.37
N GLU A 139 -17.18 -4.39 9.59
CA GLU A 139 -17.99 -4.24 10.79
C GLU A 139 -18.59 -2.82 10.91
N ASN A 140 -17.78 -1.79 10.70
CA ASN A 140 -18.16 -0.40 10.86
C ASN A 140 -17.54 0.50 9.77
N SER A 141 -17.73 0.13 8.51
CA SER A 141 -17.20 0.89 7.37
C SER A 141 -17.69 2.36 7.37
N PRO A 142 -16.85 3.35 7.02
CA PRO A 142 -15.50 3.23 6.42
C PRO A 142 -14.34 3.10 7.42
N TRP A 143 -14.62 2.89 8.71
CA TRP A 143 -13.58 2.65 9.72
C TRP A 143 -13.12 1.18 9.69
N ARG A 144 -11.81 0.98 9.82
CA ARG A 144 -11.26 -0.32 10.19
C ARG A 144 -11.39 -0.53 11.69
N GLU A 145 -12.02 -1.61 12.10
CA GLU A 145 -12.14 -1.97 13.51
C GLU A 145 -11.01 -2.90 13.98
N SER A 146 -10.96 -3.17 15.28
CA SER A 146 -9.99 -4.14 15.80
C SER A 146 -10.31 -5.55 15.28
N SER A 147 -9.29 -6.26 14.80
CA SER A 147 -9.44 -7.66 14.40
C SER A 147 -9.89 -8.58 15.55
N ASP A 148 -9.65 -8.17 16.80
CA ASP A 148 -10.02 -8.94 17.99
C ASP A 148 -11.51 -8.83 18.35
N LEU A 149 -12.29 -8.05 17.59
CA LEU A 149 -13.74 -8.01 17.79
C LEU A 149 -14.37 -9.38 17.53
N PRO A 150 -15.35 -9.78 18.36
CA PRO A 150 -15.98 -11.10 18.23
C PRO A 150 -16.53 -11.39 16.83
N GLN A 151 -17.11 -10.38 16.18
CA GLN A 151 -17.66 -10.52 14.83
C GLN A 151 -16.57 -10.85 13.81
N THR A 152 -15.46 -10.11 13.79
CA THR A 152 -14.32 -10.37 12.88
C THR A 152 -13.77 -11.79 13.07
N ARG A 153 -13.50 -12.20 14.31
CA ARG A 153 -13.05 -13.57 14.63
C ARG A 153 -14.04 -14.64 14.15
N ASN A 154 -15.32 -14.45 14.45
CA ASN A 154 -16.35 -15.44 14.14
C ASN A 154 -16.61 -15.55 12.63
N ILE A 155 -16.54 -14.44 11.88
CA ILE A 155 -16.62 -14.45 10.40
C ILE A 155 -15.42 -15.18 9.81
N ALA A 156 -14.20 -14.90 10.31
CA ALA A 156 -13.00 -15.60 9.85
C ALA A 156 -13.13 -17.13 10.05
N ALA A 157 -13.65 -17.54 11.21
CA ALA A 157 -13.92 -18.94 11.51
C ALA A 157 -15.02 -19.55 10.61
N LEU A 158 -16.11 -18.81 10.35
CA LEU A 158 -17.18 -19.24 9.45
C LEU A 158 -16.66 -19.47 8.03
N ILE A 159 -15.97 -18.49 7.45
CA ILE A 159 -15.41 -18.58 6.09
C ILE A 159 -14.46 -19.77 6.01
N SER A 160 -13.49 -19.86 6.93
CA SER A 160 -12.52 -20.96 6.92
C SER A 160 -13.19 -22.32 7.11
N GLY A 161 -14.26 -22.40 7.91
CA GLY A 161 -14.99 -23.64 8.12
C GLY A 161 -15.81 -24.11 6.92
N LEU A 162 -16.21 -23.18 6.04
CA LEU A 162 -16.93 -23.49 4.80
C LEU A 162 -16.02 -24.09 3.72
N ASP A 163 -14.71 -24.07 3.91
CA ASP A 163 -13.76 -24.49 2.89
C ASP A 163 -13.93 -25.96 2.50
N THR A 164 -13.96 -26.21 1.19
CA THR A 164 -14.02 -27.55 0.59
C THR A 164 -12.65 -28.08 0.19
N ASP A 165 -11.61 -27.23 0.15
CA ASP A 165 -10.25 -27.59 -0.24
C ASP A 165 -9.19 -27.21 0.79
N ALA A 166 -9.07 -28.06 1.81
CA ALA A 166 -8.04 -27.92 2.84
C ALA A 166 -6.59 -28.08 2.33
N MET A 167 -6.37 -28.40 1.04
CA MET A 167 -5.03 -28.56 0.46
C MET A 167 -4.46 -27.23 -0.08
N THR A 168 -5.28 -26.19 -0.26
CA THR A 168 -4.85 -24.85 -0.66
C THR A 168 -5.01 -23.86 0.50
N PRO A 169 -4.03 -23.76 1.42
CA PRO A 169 -4.20 -23.07 2.70
C PRO A 169 -4.53 -21.57 2.60
N ASP A 170 -4.29 -20.94 1.44
CA ASP A 170 -4.48 -19.50 1.24
C ASP A 170 -5.74 -19.16 0.40
N VAL A 171 -6.56 -20.16 0.05
CA VAL A 171 -7.79 -20.00 -0.74
C VAL A 171 -8.91 -20.81 -0.10
N VAL A 172 -10.04 -20.17 0.15
CA VAL A 172 -11.26 -20.80 0.68
C VAL A 172 -12.26 -20.98 -0.46
N THR A 173 -12.75 -22.19 -0.66
CA THR A 173 -13.81 -22.46 -1.64
C THR A 173 -15.14 -22.77 -0.95
N ILE A 174 -16.07 -21.82 -1.02
CA ILE A 174 -17.42 -22.00 -0.46
C ILE A 174 -18.28 -22.86 -1.40
N PRO A 175 -18.90 -23.95 -0.91
CA PRO A 175 -19.75 -24.80 -1.72
C PRO A 175 -21.11 -24.15 -2.01
N ASP A 176 -21.69 -24.45 -3.17
CA ASP A 176 -23.05 -24.00 -3.54
C ASP A 176 -24.09 -24.46 -2.51
N GLU A 177 -23.91 -25.65 -1.94
CA GLU A 177 -24.77 -26.21 -0.89
C GLU A 177 -24.84 -25.31 0.36
N ALA A 178 -23.81 -24.53 0.66
CA ALA A 178 -23.85 -23.57 1.76
C ALA A 178 -24.81 -22.42 1.45
N HIS A 179 -24.84 -21.93 0.20
CA HIS A 179 -25.77 -20.89 -0.22
C HIS A 179 -27.21 -21.40 -0.28
N ASP A 180 -27.41 -22.60 -0.82
CA ASP A 180 -28.72 -23.25 -0.88
C ASP A 180 -29.28 -23.52 0.52
N LEU A 181 -28.44 -23.95 1.48
CA LEU A 181 -28.87 -24.20 2.85
C LEU A 181 -29.36 -22.94 3.56
N VAL A 182 -28.69 -21.80 3.34
CA VAL A 182 -29.14 -20.51 3.89
C VAL A 182 -30.47 -20.07 3.27
N ASP A 183 -30.70 -20.34 1.98
CA ASP A 183 -31.96 -20.01 1.29
C ASP A 183 -33.12 -20.90 1.72
N ASP A 184 -32.88 -22.22 1.84
CA ASP A 184 -33.91 -23.21 2.16
C ASP A 184 -34.22 -23.27 3.66
N GLN A 185 -33.24 -22.96 4.53
CA GLN A 185 -33.36 -23.06 5.98
C GLN A 185 -32.74 -21.86 6.74
N PRO A 186 -33.28 -20.63 6.56
CA PRO A 186 -32.71 -19.42 7.17
C PRO A 186 -32.68 -19.44 8.71
N GLY A 187 -33.48 -20.28 9.37
CA GLY A 187 -33.46 -20.45 10.83
C GLY A 187 -32.19 -21.10 11.40
N LEU A 188 -31.37 -21.71 10.53
CA LEU A 188 -30.06 -22.26 10.89
C LEU A 188 -28.98 -21.18 10.99
N VAL A 189 -29.16 -20.03 10.34
CA VAL A 189 -28.21 -18.90 10.45
C VAL A 189 -28.33 -18.29 11.85
N LYS A 190 -27.20 -18.19 12.55
CA LYS A 190 -27.12 -17.62 13.90
C LYS A 190 -26.35 -16.30 13.88
N PRO A 191 -26.41 -15.50 14.96
CA PRO A 191 -25.64 -14.26 15.03
C PRO A 191 -24.13 -14.51 14.87
N LEU A 192 -23.45 -13.59 14.17
CA LEU A 192 -22.00 -13.62 13.96
C LEU A 192 -21.24 -12.85 15.03
N ASN A 193 -21.89 -12.02 15.83
CA ASN A 193 -21.27 -11.16 16.85
C ASN A 193 -21.23 -11.79 18.26
N THR A 194 -21.42 -13.10 18.38
CA THR A 194 -21.39 -13.81 19.66
C THR A 194 -20.03 -13.64 20.35
N ALA A 195 -20.03 -13.02 21.55
CA ALA A 195 -18.81 -12.62 22.24
C ALA A 195 -17.85 -13.79 22.55
N VAL A 196 -18.40 -14.89 23.09
CA VAL A 196 -17.64 -16.08 23.48
C VAL A 196 -17.57 -17.07 22.32
N TYR A 197 -16.37 -17.42 21.87
CA TYR A 197 -16.16 -18.28 20.70
C TYR A 197 -16.78 -19.67 20.85
N ASP A 198 -16.69 -20.30 22.02
CA ASP A 198 -17.32 -21.60 22.26
C ASP A 198 -18.84 -21.56 22.09
N ASN A 199 -19.50 -20.46 22.49
CA ASN A 199 -20.94 -20.30 22.29
C ASN A 199 -21.26 -20.14 20.80
N PHE A 200 -20.49 -19.35 20.07
CA PHE A 200 -20.59 -19.23 18.62
C PHE A 200 -20.47 -20.61 17.95
N ARG A 201 -19.43 -21.38 18.30
CA ARG A 201 -19.23 -22.72 17.75
C ARG A 201 -20.40 -23.66 18.07
N ASN A 202 -20.94 -23.59 19.29
CA ASN A 202 -22.09 -24.42 19.67
C ASN A 202 -23.33 -24.08 18.83
N ASP A 203 -23.61 -22.79 18.65
CA ASP A 203 -24.74 -22.30 17.85
C ASP A 203 -24.66 -22.74 16.38
N TRP A 204 -23.45 -22.79 15.82
CA TRP A 204 -23.22 -23.05 14.39
C TRP A 204 -22.88 -24.51 14.03
N SER A 205 -22.32 -25.30 14.95
CA SER A 205 -21.71 -26.59 14.61
C SER A 205 -21.87 -27.75 15.61
N VAL A 206 -22.29 -27.50 16.85
CA VAL A 206 -22.37 -28.59 17.87
C VAL A 206 -23.80 -28.84 18.33
N GLY A 207 -24.63 -27.80 18.35
CA GLY A 207 -26.04 -27.87 18.72
C GLY A 207 -26.28 -28.17 20.20
N ASP A 208 -27.52 -27.92 20.62
CA ASP A 208 -28.09 -28.57 21.80
C ASP A 208 -28.66 -29.94 21.38
N ALA A 209 -28.78 -30.89 22.32
CA ALA A 209 -29.26 -32.22 22.00
C ALA A 209 -30.68 -32.22 21.39
N GLY A 210 -30.76 -32.37 20.07
CA GLY A 210 -32.02 -32.48 19.31
C GLY A 210 -32.28 -31.37 18.29
N ASP A 211 -31.41 -30.36 18.18
CA ASP A 211 -31.51 -29.29 17.17
C ASP A 211 -30.37 -29.41 16.15
N ASP A 212 -30.71 -29.47 14.86
CA ASP A 212 -29.73 -29.49 13.77
C ASP A 212 -29.05 -28.11 13.65
N THR A 213 -27.73 -28.07 13.57
CA THR A 213 -26.96 -26.84 13.31
C THR A 213 -26.54 -26.69 11.84
N PHE A 214 -26.14 -25.48 11.46
CA PHE A 214 -25.75 -25.16 10.09
C PHE A 214 -24.65 -26.11 9.56
N PHE A 215 -23.54 -26.29 10.30
CA PHE A 215 -22.45 -27.15 9.87
C PHE A 215 -22.77 -28.66 9.97
N GLU A 216 -23.66 -29.08 10.87
CA GLU A 216 -24.12 -30.48 10.91
C GLU A 216 -24.94 -30.83 9.66
N VAL A 217 -25.85 -29.95 9.25
CA VAL A 217 -26.66 -30.15 8.04
C VAL A 217 -25.78 -30.03 6.80
N LEU A 218 -24.91 -29.03 6.72
CA LEU A 218 -24.04 -28.82 5.56
C LEU A 218 -23.07 -29.99 5.35
N SER A 219 -22.41 -30.44 6.42
CA SER A 219 -21.45 -31.56 6.35
C SER A 219 -22.09 -32.90 5.95
N SER A 220 -23.42 -33.03 6.08
CA SER A 220 -24.17 -34.18 5.56
C SER A 220 -24.39 -34.14 4.05
N GLN A 221 -24.25 -32.97 3.42
CA GLN A 221 -24.47 -32.73 1.99
C GLN A 221 -23.15 -32.63 1.23
N VAL A 222 -22.16 -31.93 1.79
CA VAL A 222 -20.85 -31.68 1.19
C VAL A 222 -19.75 -31.71 2.24
N ALA A 223 -18.56 -32.20 1.86
CA ALA A 223 -17.42 -32.20 2.76
C ALA A 223 -16.85 -30.77 2.91
N VAL A 224 -16.80 -30.27 4.14
CA VAL A 224 -16.24 -28.97 4.49
C VAL A 224 -15.30 -29.11 5.68
N ALA A 225 -14.41 -28.15 5.88
CA ALA A 225 -13.44 -28.14 6.98
C ALA A 225 -14.11 -28.14 8.37
N GLY A 226 -15.24 -27.43 8.50
CA GLY A 226 -15.93 -27.18 9.77
C GLY A 226 -15.21 -26.14 10.63
N LEU A 227 -15.87 -25.69 11.71
CA LEU A 227 -15.32 -24.65 12.57
C LEU A 227 -14.10 -25.16 13.36
N ASN A 228 -13.00 -24.41 13.31
CA ASN A 228 -11.80 -24.71 14.08
C ASN A 228 -12.13 -24.64 15.60
N PRO A 229 -11.70 -25.61 16.43
CA PRO A 229 -11.86 -25.51 17.88
C PRO A 229 -11.20 -24.29 18.51
N ASP A 230 -10.15 -23.75 17.87
CA ASP A 230 -9.45 -22.55 18.25
C ASP A 230 -9.75 -21.42 17.23
N GLY A 231 -10.42 -20.37 17.71
CA GLY A 231 -10.78 -19.21 16.90
C GLY A 231 -9.60 -18.31 16.54
N ASP A 232 -8.45 -18.47 17.21
CA ASP A 232 -7.26 -17.65 16.94
C ASP A 232 -6.54 -18.10 15.66
N ILE A 233 -6.71 -19.35 15.24
CA ILE A 233 -6.12 -19.90 14.00
C ILE A 233 -6.66 -19.17 12.75
N PRO A 234 -7.98 -19.15 12.47
CA PRO A 234 -8.49 -18.41 11.32
C PRO A 234 -8.32 -16.88 11.49
N LEU A 235 -8.29 -16.37 12.71
CA LEU A 235 -8.06 -14.96 12.98
C LEU A 235 -6.63 -14.50 12.63
N ALA A 236 -5.64 -15.39 12.72
CA ALA A 236 -4.25 -15.07 12.38
C ALA A 236 -4.10 -14.61 10.91
N LEU A 237 -4.85 -15.20 9.97
CA LEU A 237 -4.86 -14.79 8.56
C LEU A 237 -5.41 -13.37 8.37
N VAL A 238 -6.43 -13.01 9.13
CA VAL A 238 -6.99 -11.64 9.12
C VAL A 238 -5.98 -10.64 9.67
N LYS A 239 -5.27 -10.99 10.74
CA LYS A 239 -4.22 -10.16 11.32
C LYS A 239 -3.05 -9.96 10.35
N GLY A 240 -2.63 -11.01 9.65
CA GLY A 240 -1.64 -10.92 8.56
C GLY A 240 -2.08 -9.95 7.46
N ALA A 241 -3.31 -10.14 6.96
CA ALA A 241 -3.87 -9.25 5.95
C ALA A 241 -4.05 -7.80 6.43
N ASN A 242 -4.46 -7.55 7.68
CA ASN A 242 -4.56 -6.19 8.23
C ASN A 242 -3.22 -5.46 8.17
N ARG A 243 -2.13 -6.14 8.55
CA ARG A 243 -0.76 -5.61 8.53
C ARG A 243 -0.27 -5.29 7.11
N TYR A 244 -0.53 -6.16 6.15
CA TYR A 244 -0.07 -5.93 4.77
C TYR A 244 -0.99 -4.99 3.97
N THR A 245 -2.25 -4.87 4.36
CA THR A 245 -3.15 -3.87 3.76
C THR A 245 -2.91 -2.45 4.25
N SER A 246 -2.22 -2.27 5.37
CA SER A 246 -1.75 -0.98 5.86
C SER A 246 -0.29 -0.69 5.46
N ALA A 247 0.41 -1.66 4.86
CA ALA A 247 1.78 -1.50 4.42
C ALA A 247 1.85 -1.07 2.94
N GLY A 248 2.78 -0.18 2.64
CA GLY A 248 2.96 0.33 1.28
C GLY A 248 3.39 1.78 1.23
N ASN A 249 3.24 2.39 0.05
CA ASN A 249 3.58 3.78 -0.20
C ASN A 249 2.35 4.69 -0.01
N TYR A 250 2.55 5.80 0.68
CA TYR A 250 1.53 6.77 1.06
C TYR A 250 1.97 8.17 0.69
N SER A 251 1.03 9.11 0.57
CA SER A 251 1.34 10.53 0.59
C SER A 251 0.58 11.27 1.69
N PHE A 252 1.21 12.30 2.24
CA PHE A 252 0.68 13.19 3.26
C PHE A 252 0.88 14.62 2.81
N ARG A 253 -0.18 15.43 2.84
CA ARG A 253 -0.18 16.80 2.33
C ARG A 253 -0.98 17.68 3.26
N SER A 254 -0.39 18.77 3.72
CA SER A 254 -1.09 19.69 4.60
C SER A 254 -2.05 20.65 3.86
N CYS A 255 -1.94 20.73 2.53
CA CYS A 255 -2.77 21.60 1.69
C CYS A 255 -2.94 21.00 0.28
N LEU A 256 -4.14 21.11 -0.32
CA LEU A 256 -4.45 20.60 -1.68
C LEU A 256 -3.61 21.27 -2.79
N PHE A 257 -3.15 22.50 -2.60
CA PHE A 257 -2.43 23.30 -3.60
C PHE A 257 -1.09 23.83 -3.09
N ILE A 258 -0.13 22.94 -2.81
CA ILE A 258 1.28 23.22 -2.44
C ILE A 258 1.45 24.04 -1.15
N THR A 259 0.57 24.99 -0.82
CA THR A 259 0.61 25.88 0.35
C THR A 259 -0.78 26.39 0.73
N CYS A 260 -1.01 26.65 2.02
CA CYS A 260 -2.23 27.26 2.55
C CYS A 260 -1.88 28.36 3.56
N GLN A 261 -2.84 29.22 3.88
CA GLN A 261 -2.68 30.21 4.93
C GLN A 261 -2.95 29.55 6.30
N ASP A 262 -2.11 29.84 7.29
CA ASP A 262 -2.37 29.41 8.67
C ASP A 262 -3.50 30.26 9.25
N ASP A 263 -4.66 29.64 9.47
CA ASP A 263 -5.86 30.30 10.00
C ASP A 263 -5.82 30.43 11.54
N ASN A 264 -4.78 29.93 12.22
CA ASN A 264 -4.66 30.07 13.67
C ASN A 264 -4.39 31.54 14.05
N PRO A 265 -5.35 32.24 14.68
CA PRO A 265 -5.22 33.67 14.98
C PRO A 265 -4.22 33.98 16.12
N ASN A 266 -3.65 32.93 16.73
CA ASN A 266 -2.62 33.05 17.77
C ASN A 266 -1.24 32.62 17.26
N SER A 267 -1.14 32.17 16.00
CA SER A 267 0.13 31.80 15.37
C SER A 267 0.91 33.04 14.97
N ALA A 268 2.24 33.00 15.12
CA ALA A 268 3.11 34.01 14.54
C ALA A 268 3.15 33.97 12.99
N ALA A 269 2.52 32.94 12.40
CA ALA A 269 2.36 32.73 10.96
C ALA A 269 0.91 32.94 10.46
N GLU A 270 0.02 33.61 11.20
CA GLU A 270 -1.42 33.85 10.89
C GLU A 270 -1.71 34.39 9.47
N ASN A 271 -0.70 34.83 8.71
CA ASN A 271 -0.85 35.24 7.30
C ASN A 271 0.25 34.70 6.36
N ASP A 272 1.04 33.75 6.85
CA ASP A 272 2.09 33.14 6.04
C ASP A 272 1.51 32.02 5.20
N ILE A 273 2.15 31.84 4.05
CA ILE A 273 1.95 30.71 3.16
C ILE A 273 2.78 29.55 3.73
N VAL A 274 2.13 28.50 4.19
CA VAL A 274 2.77 27.34 4.85
C VAL A 274 2.42 26.03 4.16
N SER A 275 3.32 25.05 4.25
CA SER A 275 3.07 23.70 3.74
C SER A 275 3.97 22.64 4.34
N VAL A 276 3.43 21.44 4.49
CA VAL A 276 4.18 20.22 4.77
C VAL A 276 3.72 19.14 3.78
N ASN A 277 4.66 18.59 3.00
CA ASN A 277 4.35 17.61 1.95
C ASN A 277 5.33 16.43 2.01
N LEU A 278 4.80 15.20 2.01
CA LEU A 278 5.55 13.95 1.94
C LEU A 278 4.87 13.01 0.92
N PRO A 279 5.47 12.69 -0.25
CA PRO A 279 6.76 13.19 -0.69
C PRO A 279 6.71 14.69 -1.00
N GLY A 280 7.82 15.39 -0.77
CA GLY A 280 7.90 16.83 -0.99
C GLY A 280 7.79 17.17 -2.48
N ARG A 281 7.00 18.18 -2.87
CA ARG A 281 6.96 18.67 -4.26
C ARG A 281 7.73 19.98 -4.39
N LEU A 282 8.58 20.10 -5.41
CA LEU A 282 9.14 21.39 -5.81
C LEU A 282 8.13 22.17 -6.66
N SER A 283 8.29 23.49 -6.76
CA SER A 283 7.41 24.42 -7.51
C SER A 283 7.37 24.19 -9.03
N ASN A 284 8.02 23.12 -9.51
CA ASN A 284 8.15 22.66 -10.88
C ASN A 284 8.09 21.12 -10.94
N ASP A 285 6.93 20.55 -10.61
CA ASP A 285 6.41 19.20 -10.93
C ASP A 285 7.26 17.93 -10.69
N ALA A 286 8.42 18.02 -10.03
CA ALA A 286 9.10 16.83 -9.51
C ALA A 286 8.85 16.69 -8.01
N SER A 287 8.29 15.54 -7.60
CA SER A 287 8.38 15.10 -6.21
C SER A 287 9.84 14.73 -5.90
N LEU A 288 10.36 15.24 -4.79
CA LEU A 288 11.60 14.74 -4.20
C LEU A 288 11.27 13.50 -3.38
N GLY A 289 11.98 12.42 -3.67
CA GLY A 289 11.82 11.14 -2.98
C GLY A 289 10.64 10.31 -3.46
N GLU A 290 10.68 9.03 -3.10
CA GLU A 290 9.54 8.12 -3.19
C GLU A 290 8.55 8.43 -2.06
N PRO A 291 7.26 8.09 -2.22
CA PRO A 291 6.27 8.36 -1.20
C PRO A 291 6.60 7.63 0.11
N PRO A 292 6.30 8.23 1.28
CA PRO A 292 6.41 7.59 2.59
C PRO A 292 6.04 6.10 2.60
N LEU A 293 6.86 5.31 3.26
CA LEU A 293 6.71 3.87 3.39
C LEU A 293 6.17 3.53 4.78
N ILE A 294 5.04 2.83 4.83
CA ILE A 294 4.51 2.21 6.05
C ILE A 294 4.86 0.73 6.01
N LEU A 295 5.48 0.24 7.09
CA LEU A 295 5.85 -1.17 7.25
C LEU A 295 4.68 -2.01 7.81
N PRO A 296 4.70 -3.35 7.65
CA PRO A 296 3.65 -4.23 8.19
C PRO A 296 3.41 -4.13 9.70
N ASN A 297 4.42 -3.70 10.48
CA ASN A 297 4.27 -3.45 11.92
C ASN A 297 3.72 -2.05 12.26
N GLY A 298 3.34 -1.28 11.23
CA GLY A 298 2.81 0.07 11.33
C GLY A 298 3.86 1.17 11.33
N LYS A 299 5.17 0.88 11.39
CA LYS A 299 6.19 1.95 11.40
C LYS A 299 6.07 2.82 10.15
N VAL A 300 5.99 4.13 10.35
CA VAL A 300 5.90 5.13 9.28
C VAL A 300 7.27 5.74 9.06
N MET A 301 7.75 5.71 7.83
CA MET A 301 9.00 6.37 7.43
C MET A 301 8.71 7.20 6.19
N GLY A 302 9.13 8.46 6.16
CA GLY A 302 8.93 9.32 5.00
C GLY A 302 9.86 10.51 5.04
N LEU A 303 10.17 11.03 3.87
CA LEU A 303 10.89 12.29 3.69
C LEU A 303 10.02 13.27 2.92
N GLY A 304 10.22 14.55 3.19
CA GLY A 304 9.54 15.60 2.47
C GLY A 304 10.03 16.99 2.84
N PHE A 305 9.18 17.97 2.63
CA PHE A 305 9.50 19.38 2.87
C PHE A 305 8.48 20.06 3.75
N ALA A 306 9.02 20.84 4.68
CA ALA A 306 8.31 21.93 5.34
C ALA A 306 8.71 23.24 4.64
N ALA A 307 7.73 24.09 4.34
CA ALA A 307 7.97 25.42 3.78
C ALA A 307 7.08 26.46 4.43
N ARG A 308 7.61 27.67 4.54
CA ARG A 308 6.93 28.85 5.09
C ARG A 308 7.38 30.10 4.33
N ALA A 309 6.46 30.99 4.02
CA ALA A 309 6.76 32.26 3.38
C ALA A 309 5.77 33.35 3.81
N SER A 310 6.26 34.42 4.43
CA SER A 310 5.45 35.64 4.70
C SER A 310 5.28 36.50 3.43
N SER A 311 6.18 36.34 2.46
CA SER A 311 6.15 36.97 1.14
C SER A 311 7.01 36.16 0.17
N ALA A 312 6.92 36.44 -1.14
CA ALA A 312 7.74 35.78 -2.15
C ALA A 312 9.27 35.96 -1.97
N ALA A 313 9.70 36.93 -1.15
CA ALA A 313 11.11 37.20 -0.87
C ALA A 313 11.60 36.62 0.47
N ASP A 314 10.73 35.99 1.26
CA ASP A 314 11.00 35.47 2.61
C ASP A 314 10.63 33.99 2.72
N GLY A 315 10.80 33.25 1.63
CA GLY A 315 10.53 31.81 1.60
C GLY A 315 11.64 31.03 2.30
N ARG A 316 11.28 30.26 3.32
CA ARG A 316 12.13 29.27 3.97
C ARG A 316 11.60 27.87 3.67
N GLN A 317 12.51 26.95 3.43
CA GLN A 317 12.21 25.53 3.21
C GLN A 317 13.28 24.67 3.89
N GLU A 318 12.84 23.58 4.51
CA GLU A 318 13.73 22.58 5.07
C GLU A 318 13.27 21.15 4.81
N LEU A 319 14.24 20.23 4.82
CA LEU A 319 13.95 18.79 4.82
C LEU A 319 13.37 18.34 6.15
N VAL A 320 12.30 17.55 6.06
CA VAL A 320 11.63 16.94 7.21
C VAL A 320 11.41 15.45 6.99
N ALA A 321 11.28 14.71 8.09
CA ALA A 321 10.99 13.28 8.08
C ALA A 321 10.03 12.90 9.21
N PHE A 322 9.40 11.72 9.09
CA PHE A 322 8.65 11.16 10.21
C PHE A 322 9.57 10.81 11.39
N GLY A 323 9.17 11.15 12.60
CA GLY A 323 9.89 10.81 13.82
C GLY A 323 9.94 9.30 14.09
N PRO A 324 10.91 8.82 14.89
CA PRO A 324 11.21 7.38 15.05
C PRO A 324 10.06 6.55 15.63
N ASP A 325 9.19 7.17 16.43
CA ASP A 325 8.05 6.52 17.09
C ASP A 325 6.75 6.60 16.26
N SER A 326 6.79 7.21 15.07
CA SER A 326 5.62 7.39 14.22
C SER A 326 5.09 6.06 13.71
N ARG A 327 3.82 5.77 14.00
CA ARG A 327 3.18 4.50 13.66
C ARG A 327 1.77 4.67 13.13
N LEU A 328 1.34 3.72 12.32
CA LEU A 328 -0.03 3.47 11.92
C LEU A 328 -0.49 2.20 12.64
N ASN A 329 -1.49 2.32 13.51
CA ASN A 329 -1.99 1.18 14.28
C ASN A 329 -2.94 0.27 13.46
N ASP A 330 -3.41 -0.82 14.07
CA ASP A 330 -4.32 -1.78 13.42
C ASP A 330 -5.68 -1.19 13.02
N LEU A 331 -6.06 -0.03 13.57
CA LEU A 331 -7.27 0.73 13.24
C LEU A 331 -7.06 1.73 12.09
N LEU A 332 -5.87 1.70 11.46
CA LEU A 332 -5.38 2.67 10.49
C LEU A 332 -5.34 4.11 11.03
N GLN A 333 -5.03 4.29 12.31
CA GLN A 333 -4.86 5.59 12.94
C GLN A 333 -3.39 5.88 13.21
N LEU A 334 -2.97 7.11 12.95
CA LEU A 334 -1.63 7.58 13.28
C LEU A 334 -1.47 7.70 14.79
N GLU A 335 -0.40 7.09 15.33
CA GLU A 335 -0.06 7.07 16.75
C GLU A 335 1.38 7.55 16.96
N ASN A 336 1.57 8.45 17.93
CA ASN A 336 2.86 9.08 18.26
C ASN A 336 3.57 9.63 17.02
N ALA A 337 2.80 9.97 15.98
CA ALA A 337 3.35 10.39 14.71
C ALA A 337 3.82 11.84 14.82
N THR A 338 5.07 12.07 14.44
CA THR A 338 5.66 13.41 14.39
C THR A 338 6.38 13.63 13.07
N ILE A 339 6.51 14.89 12.66
CA ILE A 339 7.36 15.31 11.54
C ILE A 339 8.40 16.26 12.10
N VAL A 340 9.67 15.91 11.92
CA VAL A 340 10.81 16.64 12.49
C VAL A 340 11.78 17.07 11.39
N SER A 341 12.49 18.18 11.62
CA SER A 341 13.60 18.60 10.77
C SER A 341 14.75 17.61 10.83
N ILE A 342 15.38 17.37 9.69
CA ILE A 342 16.54 16.48 9.56
C ILE A 342 17.78 17.19 8.98
N GLU A 343 17.74 18.51 8.89
CA GLU A 343 18.88 19.27 8.39
C GLU A 343 20.04 19.26 9.42
N PRO A 344 21.29 19.06 8.98
CA PRO A 344 22.42 19.09 9.90
C PRO A 344 22.56 20.47 10.59
N GLY A 345 22.47 20.49 11.92
CA GLY A 345 22.87 21.65 12.72
C GLY A 345 21.74 22.58 13.19
N SER A 346 20.48 22.31 12.86
CA SER A 346 19.32 22.96 13.48
C SER A 346 18.10 22.02 13.52
N ALA A 347 17.18 22.26 14.44
CA ALA A 347 15.93 21.51 14.56
C ALA A 347 14.81 22.55 14.57
N ASP A 348 14.37 22.94 13.38
CA ASP A 348 13.47 24.07 13.23
C ASP A 348 11.99 23.65 13.11
N THR A 349 11.71 22.41 12.70
CA THR A 349 10.35 21.85 12.65
C THR A 349 10.19 20.67 13.60
N ASP A 350 9.10 20.69 14.37
CA ASP A 350 8.62 19.60 15.23
C ASP A 350 7.08 19.68 15.28
N LEU A 351 6.43 18.83 14.49
CA LEU A 351 4.98 18.79 14.33
C LEU A 351 4.45 17.45 14.81
N THR A 352 3.38 17.47 15.58
CA THR A 352 2.54 16.30 15.84
C THR A 352 1.61 16.06 14.67
N VAL A 353 1.48 14.81 14.25
CA VAL A 353 0.62 14.36 13.16
C VAL A 353 -0.54 13.57 13.72
N GLN A 354 -1.74 13.90 13.27
CA GLN A 354 -2.97 13.21 13.64
C GLN A 354 -3.78 12.83 12.40
N GLY A 355 -4.54 11.75 12.51
CA GLY A 355 -5.54 11.35 11.53
C GLY A 355 -5.75 9.84 11.49
N ARG A 356 -6.91 9.42 11.00
CA ARG A 356 -7.25 8.03 10.74
C ARG A 356 -7.66 7.85 9.29
N PHE A 357 -7.13 6.81 8.65
CA PHE A 357 -7.57 6.47 7.30
C PHE A 357 -8.97 5.88 7.36
N LEU A 358 -9.86 6.47 6.58
CA LEU A 358 -11.18 5.94 6.28
C LEU A 358 -11.14 5.40 4.85
N ASN A 359 -11.21 4.08 4.70
CA ASN A 359 -10.77 3.37 3.50
C ASN A 359 -9.31 3.71 3.13
N LYS A 360 -9.07 4.60 2.18
CA LYS A 360 -7.73 4.98 1.69
C LYS A 360 -7.34 6.43 1.95
N LEU A 361 -8.22 7.21 2.57
CA LEU A 361 -8.02 8.65 2.74
C LEU A 361 -8.07 9.05 4.21
N ILE A 362 -7.14 9.90 4.62
CA ILE A 362 -7.32 10.75 5.80
C ILE A 362 -8.02 12.01 5.33
N TYR A 363 -9.20 12.27 5.89
CA TYR A 363 -10.01 13.45 5.60
C TYR A 363 -9.59 14.60 6.51
N ASN A 364 -9.50 15.80 5.93
CA ASN A 364 -9.22 17.00 6.70
C ASN A 364 -10.55 17.67 7.10
N ASN A 365 -10.70 18.06 8.35
CA ASN A 365 -11.93 18.72 8.80
C ASN A 365 -11.89 20.25 8.60
N PHE A 366 -11.05 20.73 7.67
CA PHE A 366 -10.91 22.14 7.38
C PHE A 366 -11.96 22.57 6.35
N GLN A 367 -12.65 23.69 6.62
CA GLN A 367 -13.59 24.26 5.66
C GLN A 367 -12.82 25.09 4.63
N PRO A 368 -13.17 25.00 3.32
CA PRO A 368 -12.65 25.93 2.33
C PRO A 368 -12.94 27.39 2.74
N GLU A 369 -12.02 28.31 2.43
CA GLU A 369 -12.10 29.74 2.82
C GLU A 369 -13.51 30.34 2.67
N ASN A 370 -13.89 31.18 3.66
CA ASN A 370 -15.17 31.91 3.84
C ASN A 370 -16.31 31.17 4.56
N SER A 371 -16.10 29.97 5.11
CA SER A 371 -17.16 29.19 5.78
C SER A 371 -18.37 28.90 4.87
N VAL A 372 -18.17 28.97 3.55
CA VAL A 372 -19.16 28.62 2.52
C VAL A 372 -18.66 27.35 1.85
N GLY A 373 -18.98 26.19 2.42
CA GLY A 373 -18.60 24.90 1.86
C GLY A 373 -18.99 23.73 2.75
N THR A 374 -18.99 22.54 2.15
CA THR A 374 -19.04 21.23 2.83
C THR A 374 -17.62 20.69 2.92
N THR A 375 -17.25 20.08 4.05
CA THR A 375 -15.94 19.42 4.20
C THR A 375 -15.81 18.22 3.25
N ASP A 376 -14.59 17.77 2.99
CA ASP A 376 -14.32 16.59 2.14
C ASP A 376 -15.06 15.32 2.62
N ILE A 377 -15.14 15.11 3.94
CA ILE A 377 -15.88 14.02 4.57
C ILE A 377 -17.39 14.21 4.41
N GLU A 378 -17.93 15.43 4.52
CA GLU A 378 -19.35 15.70 4.28
C GLU A 378 -19.74 15.45 2.82
N VAL A 379 -18.81 15.72 1.91
CA VAL A 379 -18.98 15.46 0.48
C VAL A 379 -19.01 13.96 0.18
N ASN A 380 -18.04 13.21 0.73
CA ASN A 380 -17.89 11.80 0.41
C ASN A 380 -18.80 10.89 1.24
N TYR A 381 -19.04 11.22 2.51
CA TYR A 381 -19.90 10.45 3.41
C TYR A 381 -20.78 11.37 4.31
N PRO A 382 -21.81 12.01 3.74
CA PRO A 382 -22.65 12.98 4.47
C PRO A 382 -23.37 12.39 5.69
N ASP A 383 -23.69 11.10 5.65
CA ASP A 383 -24.44 10.43 6.72
C ASP A 383 -23.58 10.08 7.94
N ILE A 384 -22.25 10.10 7.80
CA ILE A 384 -21.29 9.78 8.88
C ILE A 384 -20.40 10.97 9.26
N ALA A 385 -20.36 12.04 8.46
CA ALA A 385 -19.47 13.17 8.72
C ALA A 385 -19.66 13.78 10.12
N ALA A 386 -20.90 13.80 10.63
CA ALA A 386 -21.20 14.27 11.99
C ALA A 386 -20.74 13.33 13.12
N LEU A 387 -20.32 12.11 12.79
CA LEU A 387 -19.83 11.09 13.72
C LEU A 387 -18.30 11.05 13.80
N LEU A 388 -17.60 11.81 12.95
CA LEU A 388 -16.14 11.84 12.91
C LEU A 388 -15.57 12.41 14.21
N ALA A 389 -14.83 11.59 14.95
CA ALA A 389 -14.16 12.02 16.17
C ALA A 389 -13.02 13.00 15.84
N ASP A 390 -12.61 13.82 16.81
CA ASP A 390 -11.53 14.79 16.55
C ASP A 390 -10.22 14.09 16.15
N GLU A 391 -9.89 12.97 16.80
CA GLU A 391 -8.72 12.13 16.53
C GLU A 391 -8.69 11.45 15.16
N ASP A 392 -9.86 11.29 14.51
CA ASP A 392 -9.93 10.75 13.14
C ASP A 392 -9.53 11.79 12.09
N LYS A 393 -9.62 13.09 12.44
CA LYS A 393 -9.39 14.20 11.51
C LYS A 393 -7.90 14.39 11.28
N GLY A 394 -7.54 14.54 10.01
CA GLY A 394 -6.19 14.87 9.61
C GLY A 394 -5.79 16.27 10.02
N ALA A 395 -4.74 16.38 10.86
CA ALA A 395 -4.18 17.64 11.30
C ALA A 395 -2.66 17.55 11.57
N LEU A 396 -1.98 18.69 11.48
CA LEU A 396 -0.61 18.90 11.92
C LEU A 396 -0.58 20.06 12.92
N ASP A 397 -0.04 19.85 14.12
CA ASP A 397 0.10 20.89 15.15
C ASP A 397 1.53 20.89 15.70
N GLY A 398 2.13 22.07 15.84
CA GLY A 398 3.44 22.21 16.50
C GLY A 398 4.27 23.36 15.97
N GLU A 399 5.58 23.26 16.16
CA GLU A 399 6.54 24.28 15.75
C GLU A 399 6.99 24.05 14.31
N LEU A 400 6.84 25.07 13.46
CA LEU A 400 7.27 25.08 12.07
C LEU A 400 8.36 26.14 11.87
N LEU A 401 9.54 25.71 11.40
CA LEU A 401 10.68 26.58 11.06
C LEU A 401 11.10 27.57 12.18
N SER A 402 11.07 27.13 13.45
CA SER A 402 11.47 27.80 14.71
C SER A 402 10.68 29.04 15.14
N ASP A 403 9.66 29.42 14.38
CA ASP A 403 9.09 30.77 14.48
C ASP A 403 7.56 30.78 14.49
N ALA A 404 6.89 29.63 14.30
CA ALA A 404 5.44 29.57 14.20
C ALA A 404 4.86 28.32 14.85
N VAL A 405 3.87 28.50 15.73
CA VAL A 405 3.02 27.40 16.21
C VAL A 405 1.81 27.33 15.29
N VAL A 406 1.78 26.30 14.43
CA VAL A 406 0.79 26.16 13.36
C VAL A 406 -0.26 25.10 13.71
N ASP A 407 -1.46 25.22 13.14
CA ASP A 407 -2.49 24.17 13.10
C ASP A 407 -2.95 24.03 11.65
N LEU A 408 -2.48 22.98 10.97
CA LEU A 408 -2.67 22.79 9.53
C LEU A 408 -3.57 21.59 9.25
N PRO A 409 -4.40 21.64 8.20
CA PRO A 409 -5.05 20.44 7.70
C PRO A 409 -4.03 19.36 7.35
N LEU A 410 -4.43 18.10 7.38
CA LEU A 410 -3.67 17.01 6.77
C LEU A 410 -4.60 16.14 5.95
N SER A 411 -4.22 15.88 4.70
CA SER A 411 -4.78 14.80 3.91
C SER A 411 -3.72 13.73 3.70
N GLY A 412 -4.15 12.48 3.75
CA GLY A 412 -3.31 11.32 3.55
C GLY A 412 -3.94 10.39 2.51
N GLU A 413 -3.16 9.82 1.61
CA GLU A 413 -3.62 8.90 0.58
C GLU A 413 -2.70 7.70 0.46
N ILE A 414 -3.27 6.52 0.21
CA ILE A 414 -2.52 5.31 -0.15
C ILE A 414 -2.19 5.36 -1.65
N GLU A 415 -0.92 5.56 -2.01
CA GLU A 415 -0.48 5.77 -3.41
C GLU A 415 -0.30 4.44 -4.17
N ALA A 416 0.16 3.39 -3.49
CA ALA A 416 0.28 2.05 -4.07
C ALA A 416 -0.81 1.14 -3.51
N ALA A 417 -1.46 0.33 -4.36
CA ALA A 417 -2.47 -0.61 -3.90
C ALA A 417 -1.91 -1.47 -2.73
N PRO A 418 -2.68 -1.68 -1.66
CA PRO A 418 -2.22 -2.47 -0.53
C PRO A 418 -1.76 -3.85 -0.97
N GLN A 419 -0.66 -4.33 -0.39
CA GLN A 419 0.00 -5.54 -0.85
C GLN A 419 -0.70 -6.80 -0.31
N PRO A 420 -0.80 -7.89 -1.09
CA PRO A 420 -1.23 -9.17 -0.54
C PRO A 420 -0.20 -9.68 0.47
N ASP A 421 -0.66 -10.42 1.48
CA ASP A 421 0.24 -11.05 2.45
C ASP A 421 1.26 -11.96 1.71
N PRO A 422 2.57 -11.73 1.86
CA PRO A 422 3.58 -12.53 1.20
C PRO A 422 3.61 -13.97 1.71
N ASN A 423 3.94 -14.91 0.82
CA ASN A 423 4.02 -16.31 1.19
C ASN A 423 5.18 -16.55 2.19
N GLN A 424 4.86 -17.23 3.31
CA GLN A 424 5.83 -17.49 4.37
C GLN A 424 7.06 -18.27 3.92
N VAL A 425 6.93 -19.18 2.94
CA VAL A 425 8.08 -19.94 2.41
C VAL A 425 9.08 -19.00 1.75
N ALA A 426 8.62 -17.98 1.03
CA ALA A 426 9.48 -16.99 0.40
C ALA A 426 10.17 -16.09 1.44
N ILE A 427 9.44 -15.66 2.47
CA ILE A 427 10.02 -14.89 3.59
C ILE A 427 11.11 -15.72 4.30
N GLN A 428 10.83 -16.99 4.60
CA GLN A 428 11.80 -17.89 5.24
C GLN A 428 13.03 -18.10 4.36
N ASN A 429 12.84 -18.31 3.04
CA ASN A 429 13.95 -18.43 2.10
C ASN A 429 14.83 -17.17 2.09
N LEU A 430 14.24 -15.97 2.10
CA LEU A 430 15.02 -14.73 2.19
C LEU A 430 15.84 -14.69 3.47
N ALA A 431 15.23 -15.00 4.61
CA ALA A 431 15.91 -14.98 5.90
C ALA A 431 17.07 -15.99 5.97
N ASP A 432 16.87 -17.22 5.47
CA ASP A 432 17.87 -18.29 5.51
C ASP A 432 19.07 -18.07 4.57
N ASN A 433 18.87 -17.31 3.49
CA ASN A 433 19.93 -16.99 2.51
C ASN A 433 20.64 -15.66 2.81
N GLY A 434 20.16 -14.89 3.78
CA GLY A 434 20.81 -13.69 4.28
C GLY A 434 22.07 -14.00 5.12
N PRO A 435 22.84 -12.97 5.53
CA PRO A 435 22.59 -11.56 5.28
C PRO A 435 22.81 -11.18 3.82
N TYR A 436 22.27 -10.03 3.40
CA TYR A 436 22.48 -9.46 2.07
C TYR A 436 23.31 -8.18 2.18
N THR A 437 24.13 -7.92 1.16
CA THR A 437 24.78 -6.63 0.98
C THR A 437 24.02 -5.84 -0.07
N LEU A 438 23.69 -4.59 0.25
CA LEU A 438 23.18 -3.60 -0.69
C LEU A 438 24.22 -2.49 -0.85
N ARG A 439 24.72 -2.29 -2.05
CA ARG A 439 25.67 -1.24 -2.41
C ARG A 439 25.06 -0.34 -3.49
N LEU A 440 25.06 0.95 -3.24
CA LEU A 440 24.57 1.95 -4.20
C LEU A 440 25.69 2.27 -5.19
N MET A 441 25.42 2.19 -6.48
CA MET A 441 26.38 2.53 -7.54
C MET A 441 25.97 3.82 -8.24
N ARG A 442 26.93 4.73 -8.47
CA ARG A 442 26.73 5.95 -9.26
C ARG A 442 27.64 5.96 -10.49
N ALA A 443 27.27 6.75 -11.50
CA ALA A 443 28.14 6.96 -12.66
C ALA A 443 29.46 7.63 -12.25
N CYS A 444 30.54 7.26 -12.95
CA CYS A 444 31.83 7.92 -12.83
C CYS A 444 31.90 9.23 -13.63
N LEU A 445 32.46 10.26 -13.02
CA LEU A 445 32.72 11.60 -13.58
C LEU A 445 34.13 11.73 -14.17
N GLY A 446 34.95 10.68 -14.08
CA GLY A 446 36.30 10.65 -14.65
C GLY A 446 37.24 11.68 -14.00
N ALA A 447 37.68 12.68 -14.77
CA ALA A 447 38.67 13.69 -14.31
C ALA A 447 38.12 14.64 -13.24
N ASN A 448 36.79 14.75 -13.13
CA ASN A 448 36.10 15.58 -12.15
C ASN A 448 35.77 14.81 -10.86
N GLU A 449 36.27 13.58 -10.71
CA GLU A 449 36.07 12.82 -9.47
C GLU A 449 36.79 13.48 -8.29
N PRO A 450 36.11 13.66 -7.14
CA PRO A 450 36.74 14.12 -5.91
C PRO A 450 37.90 13.21 -5.46
N THR A 451 37.78 11.90 -5.73
CA THR A 451 38.83 10.89 -5.49
C THR A 451 38.97 9.98 -6.73
N PRO A 452 40.06 10.10 -7.52
CA PRO A 452 40.16 9.49 -8.87
C PRO A 452 40.26 7.96 -8.98
N ALA A 453 40.06 7.18 -7.92
CA ALA A 453 40.41 5.76 -7.92
C ALA A 453 39.30 4.91 -7.31
N GLU A 454 38.38 4.41 -8.15
CA GLU A 454 37.63 3.12 -8.00
C GLU A 454 36.50 2.96 -9.06
N CYS A 455 36.69 3.43 -10.29
CA CYS A 455 35.74 3.19 -11.37
C CYS A 455 35.87 1.76 -11.93
N SER A 456 34.72 1.14 -12.17
CA SER A 456 34.55 -0.18 -12.78
C SER A 456 33.60 -0.09 -13.97
N ASP A 457 33.69 -1.03 -14.90
CA ASP A 457 32.80 -1.02 -16.07
C ASP A 457 31.36 -1.34 -15.65
N ILE A 458 30.39 -0.61 -16.21
CA ILE A 458 28.96 -0.87 -15.99
C ILE A 458 28.60 -2.22 -16.64
N PRO A 459 28.00 -3.17 -15.90
CA PRO A 459 27.46 -4.40 -16.50
C PRO A 459 26.35 -4.07 -17.50
N ASN A 460 26.32 -4.72 -18.67
CA ASN A 460 25.28 -4.53 -19.69
C ASN A 460 24.94 -3.03 -19.97
N PRO A 461 25.91 -2.22 -20.40
CA PRO A 461 25.74 -0.77 -20.52
C PRO A 461 24.63 -0.36 -21.50
N ASP A 462 24.31 -1.20 -22.49
CA ASP A 462 23.21 -0.96 -23.43
C ASP A 462 21.82 -0.95 -22.74
N LEU A 463 21.69 -1.61 -21.59
CA LEU A 463 20.47 -1.62 -20.76
C LEU A 463 20.58 -0.58 -19.63
N GLU A 464 21.69 -0.60 -18.89
CA GLU A 464 21.90 0.23 -17.71
C GLU A 464 22.05 1.72 -18.05
N ALA A 465 22.67 2.06 -19.19
CA ALA A 465 22.85 3.41 -19.70
C ALA A 465 22.14 3.58 -21.05
N ALA A 466 20.95 2.99 -21.18
CA ALA A 466 20.19 2.97 -22.42
C ALA A 466 19.93 4.39 -22.98
N ALA A 467 20.11 4.56 -24.30
CA ALA A 467 20.01 5.85 -24.98
C ALA A 467 18.60 6.47 -24.96
N ASP A 468 17.55 5.66 -24.74
CA ASP A 468 16.17 6.12 -24.57
C ASP A 468 15.88 6.62 -23.14
N GLY A 469 16.85 6.49 -22.24
CA GLY A 469 16.72 6.89 -20.85
C GLY A 469 15.89 5.93 -20.00
N SER A 470 15.64 4.70 -20.43
CA SER A 470 14.98 3.67 -19.62
C SER A 470 15.89 3.08 -18.54
N GLY A 471 17.21 3.12 -18.74
CA GLY A 471 18.22 2.60 -17.83
C GLY A 471 18.39 3.40 -16.53
N ASN A 472 19.28 2.89 -15.67
CA ASN A 472 19.59 3.45 -14.35
C ASN A 472 20.53 4.66 -14.41
N TYR A 473 21.34 4.77 -15.45
CA TYR A 473 22.28 5.87 -15.67
C TYR A 473 21.85 6.76 -16.83
N PHE A 474 22.31 8.02 -16.80
CA PHE A 474 22.29 8.83 -18.01
C PHE A 474 23.22 8.23 -19.05
N PRO A 475 22.82 8.14 -20.34
CA PRO A 475 23.69 7.64 -21.39
C PRO A 475 24.93 8.53 -21.61
N GLU A 476 24.81 9.82 -21.26
CA GLU A 476 25.86 10.82 -21.42
C GLU A 476 25.80 11.84 -20.28
N ILE A 477 26.97 12.13 -19.68
CA ILE A 477 27.16 13.17 -18.65
C ILE A 477 28.25 14.10 -19.16
N ASN A 478 27.92 15.38 -19.33
CA ASN A 478 28.82 16.42 -19.84
C ASN A 478 29.57 16.03 -21.11
N SER A 479 28.80 15.53 -22.08
CA SER A 479 29.30 15.08 -23.39
C SER A 479 30.21 13.85 -23.35
N ASN A 480 30.30 13.15 -22.22
CA ASN A 480 31.02 11.89 -22.07
C ASN A 480 30.02 10.74 -21.93
N THR A 481 30.22 9.69 -22.74
CA THR A 481 29.40 8.48 -22.66
C THR A 481 29.62 7.78 -21.32
N THR A 482 28.52 7.50 -20.62
CA THR A 482 28.55 6.79 -19.35
C THR A 482 28.84 5.31 -19.59
N THR A 483 30.01 4.86 -19.18
CA THR A 483 30.46 3.47 -19.35
C THR A 483 30.98 2.84 -18.07
N GLN A 484 31.20 3.66 -17.04
CA GLN A 484 31.80 3.25 -15.79
C GLN A 484 31.00 3.73 -14.59
N GLU A 485 31.02 2.93 -13.54
CA GLU A 485 30.36 3.15 -12.26
C GLU A 485 31.33 2.97 -11.10
N GLN A 486 30.96 3.52 -9.96
CA GLN A 486 31.66 3.32 -8.69
C GLN A 486 30.66 3.29 -7.53
N PRO A 487 31.06 2.77 -6.36
CA PRO A 487 30.25 2.87 -5.16
C PRO A 487 29.94 4.34 -4.81
N LYS A 488 28.68 4.62 -4.49
CA LYS A 488 28.26 5.90 -3.94
C LYS A 488 28.68 5.96 -2.47
N GLY A 489 29.47 6.97 -2.11
CA GLY A 489 29.78 7.26 -0.71
C GLY A 489 28.55 7.73 0.06
N ASP A 490 28.58 7.56 1.38
CA ASP A 490 27.55 8.10 2.26
C ASP A 490 27.85 9.55 2.67
N TYR A 491 26.83 10.35 2.93
CA TYR A 491 27.00 11.76 3.31
C TYR A 491 27.88 11.92 4.55
N TYR A 492 27.68 11.06 5.56
CA TYR A 492 28.39 11.17 6.85
C TYR A 492 29.77 10.52 6.88
N SER A 493 30.31 10.13 5.74
CA SER A 493 31.51 9.29 5.63
C SER A 493 32.88 10.01 5.83
N GLY A 494 32.90 11.24 6.35
CA GLY A 494 34.11 12.07 6.42
C GLY A 494 35.33 11.48 7.20
N ASP A 495 36.52 11.61 6.58
CA ASP A 495 37.94 11.55 6.98
C ASP A 495 38.48 10.61 8.09
N ALA A 496 37.66 9.92 8.90
CA ALA A 496 38.17 9.14 10.05
C ALA A 496 37.51 7.78 10.29
N SER A 497 36.51 7.38 9.51
CA SER A 497 35.90 6.06 9.59
C SER A 497 35.94 5.40 8.20
N PRO A 498 36.19 4.08 8.06
CA PRO A 498 35.95 3.41 6.80
C PRO A 498 34.51 3.67 6.39
N SER A 499 34.36 4.46 5.33
CA SER A 499 33.09 4.84 4.72
C SER A 499 32.36 3.56 4.30
N SER A 500 31.29 3.17 4.98
CA SER A 500 30.50 2.03 4.51
C SER A 500 29.71 2.49 3.28
N THR A 501 30.16 2.06 2.10
CA THR A 501 29.43 2.14 0.83
C THR A 501 28.31 1.10 0.75
N ASP A 502 28.23 0.26 1.78
CA ASP A 502 27.52 -1.00 1.79
C ASP A 502 26.60 -1.02 3.00
N ILE A 503 25.36 -1.48 2.78
CA ILE A 503 24.36 -1.71 3.82
C ILE A 503 24.19 -3.21 3.97
N CYS A 504 24.35 -3.72 5.19
CA CYS A 504 24.01 -5.10 5.48
C CYS A 504 22.53 -5.23 5.84
N LEU A 505 21.81 -6.16 5.19
CA LEU A 505 20.39 -6.36 5.34
C LEU A 505 20.06 -7.79 5.78
N GLN A 506 19.01 -7.95 6.58
CA GLN A 506 18.45 -9.25 6.99
C GLN A 506 16.92 -9.18 6.97
N VAL A 507 16.27 -10.29 6.61
CA VAL A 507 14.80 -10.42 6.67
C VAL A 507 14.39 -11.16 7.93
N ILE A 508 13.37 -10.66 8.63
CA ILE A 508 12.73 -11.33 9.77
C ILE A 508 11.70 -12.34 9.24
N SER A 509 11.75 -13.58 9.73
CA SER A 509 10.85 -14.66 9.29
C SER A 509 10.08 -15.34 10.42
N ASP A 510 9.69 -14.59 11.44
CA ASP A 510 8.85 -15.11 12.53
C ASP A 510 7.35 -14.89 12.22
N PRO A 511 6.62 -15.91 11.71
CA PRO A 511 5.23 -15.75 11.26
C PRO A 511 4.25 -15.35 12.38
N GLY A 512 4.64 -15.47 13.66
CA GLY A 512 3.82 -15.06 14.79
C GLY A 512 3.94 -13.57 15.14
N GLN A 513 4.91 -12.85 14.59
CA GLN A 513 5.27 -11.49 15.00
C GLN A 513 4.81 -10.44 13.99
N PRO A 514 4.54 -9.20 14.44
CA PRO A 514 4.26 -8.07 13.54
C PRO A 514 5.41 -7.76 12.58
N ASP A 515 6.63 -8.18 12.93
CA ASP A 515 7.82 -7.92 12.13
C ASP A 515 8.09 -8.97 11.04
N ASN A 516 7.23 -9.97 10.87
CA ASN A 516 7.39 -10.97 9.80
C ASN A 516 7.47 -10.32 8.42
N GLY A 517 8.51 -10.63 7.67
CA GLY A 517 8.77 -10.05 6.35
C GLY A 517 9.38 -8.64 6.38
N ILE A 518 9.69 -8.08 7.56
CA ILE A 518 10.42 -6.81 7.66
C ILE A 518 11.90 -7.03 7.30
N VAL A 519 12.43 -6.08 6.53
CA VAL A 519 13.85 -5.96 6.19
C VAL A 519 14.52 -5.03 7.19
N MET A 520 15.51 -5.57 7.90
CA MET A 520 16.33 -4.88 8.87
C MET A 520 17.66 -4.48 8.23
N ALA A 521 18.12 -3.26 8.48
CA ALA A 521 19.46 -2.79 8.17
C ALA A 521 20.38 -2.86 9.39
N GLY A 522 21.65 -3.07 9.08
CA GLY A 522 22.77 -2.95 10.00
C GLY A 522 23.06 -1.52 10.40
N ASP A 523 24.07 -1.35 11.24
CA ASP A 523 24.53 -0.01 11.63
C ASP A 523 25.37 0.66 10.54
N PHE A 524 25.67 1.94 10.75
CA PHE A 524 26.49 2.76 9.86
C PHE A 524 27.94 2.24 9.70
N GLU A 525 28.43 1.38 10.60
CA GLU A 525 29.77 0.79 10.49
C GLU A 525 29.78 -0.46 9.58
N GLY A 526 28.62 -0.84 9.03
CA GLY A 526 28.46 -2.01 8.17
C GLY A 526 28.25 -3.31 8.95
N ASN A 527 28.01 -3.26 10.26
CA ASN A 527 27.70 -4.46 11.03
C ASN A 527 26.31 -4.96 10.69
N CYS A 528 26.18 -6.25 10.37
CA CYS A 528 24.89 -6.85 10.06
C CYS A 528 23.97 -6.92 11.27
N PRO A 529 22.65 -6.74 11.06
CA PRO A 529 21.67 -6.91 12.12
C PRO A 529 21.61 -8.38 12.55
N ASN A 530 21.38 -8.64 13.84
CA ASN A 530 21.15 -10.00 14.31
C ASN A 530 19.74 -10.49 13.88
N ALA A 531 19.60 -11.78 13.56
CA ALA A 531 18.33 -12.36 13.07
C ALA A 531 17.18 -12.35 14.10
N LEU A 532 17.40 -11.83 15.31
CA LEU A 532 16.42 -11.79 16.41
C LEU A 532 16.06 -10.35 16.85
N GLY A 533 16.30 -9.34 16.00
CA GLY A 533 15.66 -8.02 16.11
C GLY A 533 16.14 -7.12 17.25
N VAL A 534 17.33 -7.33 17.82
CA VAL A 534 17.82 -6.51 18.94
C VAL A 534 18.87 -5.47 18.52
N ASP A 535 19.59 -5.69 17.42
CA ASP A 535 20.72 -4.85 16.99
C ASP A 535 20.58 -4.30 15.55
N GLY A 536 19.35 -4.07 15.07
CA GLY A 536 19.10 -3.62 13.69
C GLY A 536 17.96 -2.62 13.56
N TRP A 537 17.87 -1.98 12.39
CA TRP A 537 16.89 -0.94 12.10
C TRP A 537 15.91 -1.36 11.01
N ALA A 538 14.60 -1.30 11.27
CA ALA A 538 13.60 -1.59 10.23
C ALA A 538 13.64 -0.50 9.14
N VAL A 539 13.91 -0.92 7.89
CA VAL A 539 14.08 -0.03 6.73
C VAL A 539 13.23 -0.45 5.52
N GLY A 540 12.45 -1.53 5.61
CA GLY A 540 11.66 -2.00 4.49
C GLY A 540 10.94 -3.31 4.78
N PHE A 541 10.33 -3.89 3.77
CA PHE A 541 9.62 -5.16 3.89
C PHE A 541 9.54 -5.92 2.56
N VAL A 542 9.22 -7.22 2.65
CA VAL A 542 8.88 -8.06 1.51
C VAL A 542 7.48 -7.68 1.02
N SER A 543 7.39 -6.95 -0.09
CA SER A 543 6.12 -6.41 -0.56
C SER A 543 5.31 -7.40 -1.39
N ARG A 544 5.96 -8.33 -2.09
CA ARG A 544 5.28 -9.34 -2.90
C ARG A 544 6.13 -10.57 -3.10
N THR A 545 5.50 -11.73 -3.27
CA THR A 545 6.19 -13.00 -3.54
C THR A 545 5.61 -13.67 -4.77
N PHE A 546 6.46 -14.38 -5.51
CA PHE A 546 6.09 -15.12 -6.71
C PHE A 546 6.56 -16.56 -6.52
N MET A 547 5.61 -17.47 -6.38
CA MET A 547 5.89 -18.89 -6.21
C MET A 547 5.96 -19.60 -7.57
N ASN A 548 6.54 -20.80 -7.59
CA ASN A 548 6.44 -21.71 -8.72
C ASN A 548 4.98 -22.18 -8.92
N ASP A 549 4.70 -22.82 -10.05
CA ASP A 549 3.34 -23.30 -10.39
C ASP A 549 2.74 -24.25 -9.34
N ALA A 550 3.58 -24.93 -8.56
CA ALA A 550 3.17 -25.83 -7.50
C ALA A 550 2.95 -25.12 -6.14
N GLY A 551 3.29 -23.84 -6.01
CA GLY A 551 3.21 -23.08 -4.77
C GLY A 551 4.24 -23.50 -3.70
N THR A 552 5.22 -24.33 -4.03
CA THR A 552 6.13 -24.96 -3.05
C THR A 552 7.48 -24.27 -2.91
N GLU A 553 7.91 -23.53 -3.94
CA GLU A 553 9.20 -22.85 -3.98
C GLU A 553 9.01 -21.42 -4.47
N ALA A 554 9.80 -20.50 -3.94
CA ALA A 554 9.73 -19.10 -4.32
C ALA A 554 10.66 -18.84 -5.51
N ASN A 555 10.12 -18.29 -6.60
CA ASN A 555 10.89 -17.88 -7.78
C ASN A 555 11.56 -16.53 -7.56
N SER A 556 10.87 -15.60 -6.88
CA SER A 556 11.35 -14.25 -6.64
C SER A 556 10.49 -13.55 -5.58
N ALA A 557 11.01 -12.47 -5.01
CA ALA A 557 10.24 -11.60 -4.15
C ALA A 557 10.59 -10.13 -4.35
N ASN A 558 9.60 -9.26 -4.24
CA ASN A 558 9.79 -7.82 -4.24
C ASN A 558 10.17 -7.35 -2.84
N LEU A 559 11.16 -6.47 -2.77
CA LEU A 559 11.50 -5.71 -1.58
C LEU A 559 11.19 -4.23 -1.82
N SER A 560 10.55 -3.61 -0.84
CA SER A 560 10.35 -2.16 -0.78
C SER A 560 11.16 -1.61 0.40
N LEU A 561 12.20 -0.82 0.10
CA LEU A 561 13.14 -0.30 1.08
C LEU A 561 13.11 1.22 1.08
N PHE A 562 13.04 1.81 2.27
CA PHE A 562 13.26 3.22 2.53
C PHE A 562 14.12 3.40 3.79
N ILE A 563 15.36 3.83 3.59
CA ILE A 563 16.39 3.86 4.64
C ILE A 563 16.27 5.16 5.42
N ALA A 564 15.26 5.27 6.28
CA ALA A 564 15.09 6.40 7.19
C ALA A 564 14.54 5.93 8.55
N PRO A 565 15.28 5.07 9.28
CA PRO A 565 14.72 4.39 10.42
C PRO A 565 14.56 5.27 11.66
N ASP A 566 15.36 6.34 11.78
CA ASP A 566 15.29 7.31 12.86
C ASP A 566 15.69 8.70 12.33
N ALA A 567 14.69 9.56 12.15
CA ALA A 567 14.89 10.94 11.70
C ALA A 567 15.74 11.78 12.67
N THR A 568 15.74 11.45 13.96
CA THR A 568 16.52 12.19 14.97
C THR A 568 17.99 11.77 14.99
N ALA A 569 18.31 10.62 14.40
CA ALA A 569 19.68 10.12 14.30
C ALA A 569 19.98 9.56 12.90
N PRO A 570 20.11 10.42 11.87
CA PRO A 570 20.38 10.00 10.49
C PRO A 570 21.71 9.23 10.29
N LYS A 571 22.59 9.22 11.30
CA LYS A 571 23.87 8.48 11.32
C LYS A 571 23.76 7.05 11.85
N THR A 572 22.55 6.57 12.16
CA THR A 572 22.34 5.21 12.70
C THR A 572 22.51 4.13 11.64
N THR A 573 22.16 4.44 10.39
CA THR A 573 22.31 3.56 9.22
C THR A 573 22.98 4.31 8.08
N SER A 574 23.73 3.61 7.23
CA SER A 574 24.32 4.20 6.03
C SER A 574 23.26 4.55 4.99
N HIS A 575 23.52 5.59 4.21
CA HIS A 575 22.66 6.04 3.09
C HIS A 575 21.25 6.44 3.52
N PHE A 576 21.16 7.20 4.62
CA PHE A 576 19.90 7.76 5.08
C PHE A 576 19.17 8.54 3.97
N GLY A 577 17.87 8.31 3.86
CA GLY A 577 16.98 8.91 2.88
C GLY A 577 16.96 8.26 1.50
N VAL A 578 17.58 7.09 1.35
CA VAL A 578 17.57 6.33 0.09
C VAL A 578 16.38 5.39 0.02
N THR A 579 15.72 5.38 -1.14
CA THR A 579 14.69 4.39 -1.50
C THR A 579 15.24 3.41 -2.53
N VAL A 580 14.91 2.12 -2.36
CA VAL A 580 15.17 1.06 -3.32
C VAL A 580 13.93 0.18 -3.44
N LEU A 581 13.47 0.00 -4.68
CA LEU A 581 12.39 -0.92 -5.04
C LEU A 581 12.92 -1.93 -6.04
N GLY A 582 12.83 -3.22 -5.74
CA GLY A 582 13.38 -4.24 -6.62
C GLY A 582 12.86 -5.64 -6.34
N ARG A 583 13.13 -6.55 -7.27
CA ARG A 583 12.74 -7.95 -7.25
C ARG A 583 13.98 -8.83 -7.16
N VAL A 584 14.10 -9.56 -6.06
CA VAL A 584 15.20 -10.50 -5.80
C VAL A 584 14.95 -11.78 -6.58
N ASP A 585 15.94 -12.21 -7.35
CA ASP A 585 15.93 -13.51 -8.02
C ASP A 585 16.27 -14.62 -7.01
N MET A 586 15.30 -15.49 -6.73
CA MET A 586 15.46 -16.62 -5.81
C MET A 586 15.83 -17.92 -6.52
N GLN A 587 16.16 -17.87 -7.81
CA GLN A 587 16.70 -19.00 -8.55
C GLN A 587 18.24 -18.91 -8.66
N ASP A 588 18.81 -17.70 -8.65
CA ASP A 588 20.26 -17.49 -8.63
C ASP A 588 20.85 -17.64 -7.22
N ALA A 589 22.02 -18.28 -7.10
CA ALA A 589 22.68 -18.54 -5.81
C ALA A 589 23.16 -17.26 -5.10
N CYS A 590 23.48 -16.21 -5.86
CA CYS A 590 23.91 -14.91 -5.35
C CYS A 590 22.75 -13.93 -5.13
N ARG A 591 21.52 -14.30 -5.50
CA ARG A 591 20.28 -13.55 -5.19
C ARG A 591 20.31 -12.08 -5.65
N PRO A 592 20.66 -11.78 -6.91
CA PRO A 592 20.68 -10.40 -7.39
C PRO A 592 19.29 -9.75 -7.34
N MET A 593 19.27 -8.43 -7.23
CA MET A 593 18.03 -7.64 -7.26
C MET A 593 17.92 -6.86 -8.57
N PHE A 594 16.79 -7.05 -9.25
CA PHE A 594 16.48 -6.39 -10.51
C PHE A 594 15.29 -5.45 -10.39
N ARG A 595 15.10 -4.60 -11.39
CA ARG A 595 14.00 -3.64 -11.44
C ARG A 595 12.66 -4.37 -11.54
N LEU A 596 11.62 -3.76 -10.96
CA LEU A 596 10.26 -4.29 -11.03
C LEU A 596 9.76 -4.36 -12.49
N SER A 597 8.75 -5.22 -12.71
CA SER A 597 8.22 -5.74 -14.00
C SER A 597 8.91 -7.01 -14.48
N ASP A 598 8.14 -7.89 -15.13
CA ASP A 598 8.65 -9.16 -15.64
C ASP A 598 9.72 -8.95 -16.71
N ALA A 599 9.52 -8.01 -17.64
CA ALA A 599 10.50 -7.71 -18.70
C ALA A 599 11.85 -7.25 -18.14
N ASN A 600 11.85 -6.28 -17.22
CA ASN A 600 13.11 -5.79 -16.63
C ASN A 600 13.81 -6.85 -15.77
N PHE A 601 13.03 -7.68 -15.06
CA PHE A 601 13.55 -8.76 -14.25
C PHE A 601 14.21 -9.83 -15.12
N ASP A 602 13.54 -10.25 -16.20
CA ASP A 602 14.06 -11.24 -17.14
C ASP A 602 15.29 -10.72 -17.92
N ASP A 603 15.34 -9.43 -18.24
CA ASP A 603 16.47 -8.77 -18.89
C ASP A 603 17.67 -8.53 -17.94
N GLY A 604 17.47 -8.73 -16.62
CA GLY A 604 18.52 -8.54 -15.62
C GLY A 604 18.93 -7.08 -15.41
N LEU A 605 18.04 -6.12 -15.67
CA LEU A 605 18.29 -4.70 -15.39
C LEU A 605 18.27 -4.50 -13.87
N ARG A 606 19.39 -4.04 -13.28
CA ARG A 606 19.51 -3.88 -11.82
C ARG A 606 18.46 -2.91 -11.28
N ALA A 607 18.08 -3.10 -10.03
CA ALA A 607 17.22 -2.12 -9.35
C ALA A 607 17.88 -0.74 -9.30
N ALA A 608 17.07 0.31 -9.31
CA ALA A 608 17.53 1.70 -9.18
C ALA A 608 17.44 2.16 -7.73
N TRP A 609 18.17 3.23 -7.40
CA TRP A 609 18.03 3.93 -6.12
C TRP A 609 17.69 5.41 -6.32
N ILE A 610 17.01 5.97 -5.33
CA ILE A 610 16.61 7.39 -5.27
C ILE A 610 17.04 7.94 -3.92
N ASP A 611 17.80 9.03 -3.90
CA ASP A 611 18.30 9.67 -2.67
C ASP A 611 17.61 11.02 -2.45
N GLY A 612 16.79 11.11 -1.41
CA GLY A 612 16.07 12.33 -1.04
C GLY A 612 16.85 13.26 -0.10
N PHE A 613 18.00 12.83 0.41
CA PHE A 613 18.70 13.50 1.50
C PHE A 613 20.06 14.06 1.07
N TYR A 614 21.00 13.19 0.66
CA TYR A 614 22.38 13.59 0.39
C TYR A 614 22.50 14.68 -0.68
N PRO A 615 21.93 14.55 -1.89
CA PRO A 615 22.07 15.60 -2.91
C PRO A 615 21.50 16.96 -2.47
N TYR A 616 20.46 16.96 -1.64
CA TYR A 616 19.88 18.20 -1.12
C TYR A 616 20.80 18.89 -0.11
N VAL A 617 21.28 18.13 0.88
CA VAL A 617 22.15 18.68 1.93
C VAL A 617 23.46 19.17 1.31
N LEU A 618 24.05 18.39 0.41
CA LEU A 618 25.29 18.75 -0.27
C LEU A 618 25.14 20.04 -1.09
N GLU A 619 24.03 20.21 -1.84
CA GLU A 619 23.78 21.45 -2.57
C GLU A 619 23.74 22.66 -1.65
N LYS A 620 23.02 22.58 -0.51
CA LYS A 620 22.96 23.66 0.47
C LYS A 620 24.35 24.02 1.01
N GLU A 621 25.17 23.03 1.33
CA GLU A 621 26.53 23.24 1.83
C GLU A 621 27.43 23.89 0.77
N LEU A 622 27.37 23.42 -0.48
CA LEU A 622 28.15 23.98 -1.58
C LEU A 622 27.74 25.42 -1.88
N ILE A 623 26.44 25.72 -1.92
CA ILE A 623 25.92 27.08 -2.11
C ILE A 623 26.34 28.00 -0.96
N ALA A 624 26.28 27.53 0.29
CA ALA A 624 26.69 28.30 1.46
C ALA A 624 28.22 28.56 1.50
N ALA A 625 29.02 27.73 0.84
CA ALA A 625 30.47 27.91 0.73
C ALA A 625 30.87 28.93 -0.36
N LEU A 626 29.97 29.29 -1.28
CA LEU A 626 30.21 30.30 -2.29
C LEU A 626 30.30 31.71 -1.67
N PRO A 627 31.12 32.61 -2.24
CA PRO A 627 31.13 34.01 -1.81
C PRO A 627 29.81 34.69 -2.15
N ASP A 628 29.40 35.64 -1.31
CA ASP A 628 28.23 36.48 -1.58
C ASP A 628 28.35 37.21 -2.93
N LYS A 629 27.25 37.27 -3.68
CA LYS A 629 27.21 37.99 -4.96
C LYS A 629 27.32 39.49 -4.74
N ALA A 630 28.04 40.15 -5.64
CA ALA A 630 28.23 41.60 -5.60
C ALA A 630 26.95 42.41 -5.82
N ASP A 631 25.93 41.80 -6.44
CA ASP A 631 24.61 42.41 -6.65
C ASP A 631 23.63 42.18 -5.48
N GLY A 632 24.05 41.43 -4.44
CA GLY A 632 23.24 41.11 -3.28
C GLY A 632 22.13 40.11 -3.54
N SER A 633 22.14 39.39 -4.68
CA SER A 633 21.26 38.25 -4.92
C SER A 633 21.81 36.97 -4.28
N ASP A 634 20.93 36.01 -4.01
CA ASP A 634 21.32 34.73 -3.43
C ASP A 634 22.07 33.85 -4.45
N ASN A 635 23.00 33.06 -3.93
CA ASN A 635 23.63 31.98 -4.70
C ASN A 635 22.63 30.85 -4.95
N THR A 636 22.73 30.24 -6.12
CA THR A 636 21.86 29.17 -6.60
C THR A 636 22.69 28.02 -7.16
N TYR A 637 22.05 26.90 -7.47
CA TYR A 637 22.68 25.79 -8.19
C TYR A 637 23.50 26.21 -9.42
N LEU A 638 23.02 27.21 -10.17
CA LEU A 638 23.67 27.66 -11.41
C LEU A 638 24.98 28.43 -11.16
N ASP A 639 25.26 28.82 -9.91
CA ASP A 639 26.48 29.52 -9.52
C ASP A 639 27.59 28.56 -9.06
N LEU A 640 27.27 27.28 -8.87
CA LEU A 640 28.24 26.23 -8.57
C LEU A 640 29.16 25.98 -9.77
N ASP A 641 30.35 25.44 -9.51
CA ASP A 641 31.23 25.03 -10.61
C ASP A 641 30.70 23.77 -11.33
N GLU A 642 31.27 23.47 -12.50
CA GLU A 642 30.81 22.35 -13.33
C GLU A 642 30.97 20.99 -12.61
N ALA A 643 32.01 20.82 -11.79
CA ALA A 643 32.26 19.56 -11.09
C ALA A 643 31.25 19.32 -9.97
N ASP A 644 30.92 20.36 -9.21
CA ASP A 644 29.89 20.33 -8.17
C ASP A 644 28.49 20.06 -8.78
N GLN A 645 28.18 20.70 -9.91
CA GLN A 645 26.94 20.44 -10.65
C GLN A 645 26.86 19.00 -11.16
N GLU A 646 27.94 18.48 -11.75
CA GLU A 646 28.05 17.09 -12.20
C GLU A 646 27.85 16.09 -11.06
N LEU A 647 28.47 16.35 -9.90
CA LEU A 647 28.32 15.51 -8.72
C LEU A 647 26.87 15.46 -8.25
N LEU A 648 26.20 16.61 -8.17
CA LEU A 648 24.78 16.67 -7.81
C LEU A 648 23.89 15.93 -8.82
N ILE A 649 24.20 15.98 -10.12
CA ILE A 649 23.49 15.24 -11.17
C ILE A 649 23.60 13.73 -10.95
N VAL A 650 24.81 13.19 -10.73
CA VAL A 650 25.01 11.73 -10.53
C VAL A 650 24.55 11.24 -9.16
N LEU A 651 24.31 12.15 -8.22
CA LEU A 651 23.62 11.85 -6.96
C LEU A 651 22.09 11.91 -7.09
N GLY A 652 21.56 12.21 -8.29
CA GLY A 652 20.13 12.14 -8.59
C GLY A 652 19.34 13.45 -8.42
N LYS A 653 20.00 14.59 -8.17
CA LYS A 653 19.35 15.88 -7.85
C LYS A 653 18.34 16.36 -8.91
N LEU A 654 18.68 16.21 -10.20
CA LEU A 654 17.91 16.79 -11.31
C LEU A 654 17.07 15.76 -12.07
N ALA A 655 17.02 14.52 -11.61
CA ALA A 655 16.97 13.39 -12.53
C ALA A 655 15.88 12.34 -12.25
N PHE A 656 14.64 12.72 -11.90
CA PHE A 656 13.46 11.81 -11.87
C PHE A 656 13.76 10.36 -11.41
N GLY A 657 14.51 10.19 -10.32
CA GLY A 657 14.87 8.86 -9.80
C GLY A 657 16.02 8.11 -10.48
N LYS A 658 16.93 8.79 -11.20
CA LYS A 658 18.16 8.21 -11.79
C LYS A 658 19.41 8.57 -10.98
N GLY A 659 19.54 7.99 -9.79
CA GLY A 659 20.79 8.05 -9.05
C GLY A 659 21.85 7.10 -9.61
N GLY A 660 21.39 5.92 -10.05
CA GLY A 660 22.23 4.84 -10.56
C GLY A 660 21.63 3.48 -10.19
N ALA A 661 22.45 2.43 -10.24
CA ALA A 661 22.02 1.06 -10.00
C ALA A 661 22.34 0.57 -8.58
N VAL A 662 21.65 -0.50 -8.18
CA VAL A 662 21.88 -1.22 -6.93
C VAL A 662 22.65 -2.50 -7.23
N GLN A 663 23.78 -2.70 -6.54
CA GLN A 663 24.41 -4.00 -6.42
C GLN A 663 23.86 -4.67 -5.14
N PHE A 664 23.06 -5.71 -5.32
CA PHE A 664 22.47 -6.49 -4.22
C PHE A 664 22.91 -7.94 -4.36
N PHE A 665 23.40 -8.55 -3.29
CA PHE A 665 23.83 -9.94 -3.31
C PHE A 665 23.78 -10.58 -1.92
N ALA A 666 23.65 -11.91 -1.88
CA ALA A 666 23.74 -12.69 -0.66
C ALA A 666 25.20 -12.76 -0.15
N GLY A 667 25.38 -12.51 1.14
CA GLY A 667 26.66 -12.51 1.84
C GLY A 667 27.24 -11.12 2.11
N LEU A 668 28.44 -11.11 2.71
CA LEU A 668 29.19 -9.92 3.07
C LEU A 668 30.06 -9.41 1.90
N PRO A 669 30.46 -8.13 1.91
CA PRO A 669 31.41 -7.58 0.95
C PRO A 669 32.72 -8.39 0.88
N GLY A 670 33.28 -8.53 -0.32
CA GLY A 670 34.46 -9.35 -0.60
C GLY A 670 34.22 -10.86 -0.66
N GLY A 671 32.96 -11.31 -0.49
CA GLY A 671 32.55 -12.71 -0.63
C GLY A 671 32.49 -13.18 -2.09
N GLY A 672 32.20 -14.46 -2.30
CA GLY A 672 32.15 -15.07 -3.63
C GLY A 672 31.01 -14.56 -4.54
N CYS A 673 30.02 -13.87 -3.97
CA CYS A 673 28.92 -13.22 -4.69
C CYS A 673 29.11 -11.71 -4.83
N ASP A 674 30.16 -11.11 -4.26
CA ASP A 674 30.43 -9.68 -4.43
C ASP A 674 31.01 -9.43 -5.84
N PRO A 675 30.32 -8.66 -6.70
CA PRO A 675 30.79 -8.37 -8.06
C PRO A 675 32.12 -7.62 -8.11
N LEU A 676 32.50 -6.92 -7.03
CA LEU A 676 33.76 -6.19 -6.92
C LEU A 676 34.87 -6.99 -6.24
N ALA A 677 34.60 -8.23 -5.79
CA ALA A 677 35.66 -9.08 -5.25
C ALA A 677 36.67 -9.46 -6.35
N PRO A 678 37.98 -9.54 -6.02
CA PRO A 678 38.98 -10.02 -6.97
C PRO A 678 38.61 -11.43 -7.45
N ALA A 679 38.58 -11.63 -8.78
CA ALA A 679 38.36 -12.95 -9.34
C ALA A 679 39.42 -13.95 -8.78
N PRO A 680 39.01 -15.18 -8.40
CA PRO A 680 39.90 -16.15 -7.76
C PRO A 680 41.08 -16.61 -8.62
#